data_AF-A0A1S3RU68-F1
#
_entry.id   AF-A0A1S3RU68-F1
#
_cell.length_a   1.000
_cell.length_b   1.000
_cell.length_c   1.000
_cell.angle_alpha   90.00
_cell.angle_beta   90.00
_cell.angle_gamma   90.00
#
_symmetry.space_group_name_H-M   'P 1'
#
loop_
_entity.id
_entity.type
_entity.pdbx_description
1 polymer ?
#
loop_
_entity_poly.entity_id
_entity_poly.type
_entity_poly.pdbx_seq_one_letter_code
_entity_poly.pdbx_strand_id
1 'polypeptide(L)'
;MATYLFSLFLTVIVWRGDFCSLGEGRRQWQQPTTPEPFTQSQSFFHGNFPPGFLWGTGTSAFQTEGAWDCDSKGPSIWDHFTHSVPHRGDGGVADTASDGYNRWEEDVEALGYLGVRSYAFSLSWPRIFPDGVATGQSNKVAVEHYGRLLDRLLERGIEPVVTLFHWDLPQALQEHYGGWRNDTLVGLFDAYAAFCFQTYGGRVRYWVTIHNPYLVAVQGYGTGVHAPGETGDATAPFNVAHNLIKAHAKAWHTYDTYFRPTQNGQVSIVLGSHWMEPKRDQVTPVNIELCQQSMEAVLGWFANPIFSDGDYPASMRSTHRGILPEFTPEEKHWVRGTADFFSLSFGPNNLRLGRSLAHYGQTVYPDMRRVLGWVRLEYGDLPVLVAEGGWFSAAAVEREDTDAIYLMKRFINQVLQAMVFDGVRVFGYTAWSLVDGFEWNYGYSVRRGLFYLDFSQANRTRVPKTTAQFYRQVIKDNGFLSDEITGEVKGRFPCDFHWGVADSSLQVNFYPFSPQFTDPHLYSWNLTGDGALRPVQGVNLHIRGAQCTDYLAISGHVSLFKSTGASHYLFALNWSLILSQGDLSNVDTEALRYYRCFLTELHKQGLEAVVTLYYPTNRVPLLGLPSPLHASGGWLNQSTVEAFQRYAALCYRELGPWVSYWITINEPNRLVDAYKIGEEQHLAAHNLLLAHARAFRLYEREYLSQQGGLVSLALHADWVEPANPFLESHATAAQRFLLFELGRFLDPLLGGREGEGKSGRYPPEVRRYLEERARVMGLPGSPLPHFTAREKEELGGALGFIALNHFTTRLVSPRPQSPQTAPPNPQQPPDHGCLLMSDHTWASSGLEQAVVPWGLRRVLRWVKERYGGALPVVVTASGVDDQAPVNDLLRQHYIRNYLQEALKARQLDGVNLKGFYVWKLQDRHVPEFGLFTSSHHKSRPKASIAAYREIIERSGFPGNNVTSSCRIIDRRAVCSICARISENKLLLFFAACLLLTLAMLVGVVIVVVRGKRTRRRRRVGLPVCPIPLGRKCQPWERVSLQSVTDRTRVVRR
;
A
#
# COMPACT_ATOMS: atom_id res chain seq x y z
N MET A 1 -38.96 -1.33 61.71
CA MET A 1 -37.72 -2.11 61.47
C MET A 1 -37.72 -2.91 60.17
N ALA A 2 -38.83 -3.50 59.71
CA ALA A 2 -38.83 -4.36 58.51
C ALA A 2 -38.33 -3.72 57.20
N THR A 3 -38.59 -2.43 56.97
CA THR A 3 -38.25 -1.74 55.70
C THR A 3 -36.78 -1.42 55.50
N TYR A 4 -35.98 -1.26 56.56
CA TYR A 4 -34.55 -0.94 56.44
C TYR A 4 -33.68 -2.16 56.06
N LEU A 5 -34.08 -3.37 56.50
CA LEU A 5 -33.35 -4.61 56.19
C LEU A 5 -33.41 -4.96 54.69
N PHE A 6 -34.54 -4.67 54.02
CA PHE A 6 -34.70 -4.93 52.59
C PHE A 6 -33.82 -4.01 51.73
N SER A 7 -33.60 -2.76 52.16
CA SER A 7 -32.68 -1.83 51.50
C SER A 7 -31.22 -2.31 51.58
N LEU A 8 -30.80 -2.82 52.74
CA LEU A 8 -29.41 -3.27 52.93
C LEU A 8 -29.08 -4.50 52.06
N PHE A 9 -30.02 -5.45 51.97
CA PHE A 9 -29.85 -6.65 51.14
C PHE A 9 -29.71 -6.32 49.64
N LEU A 10 -30.43 -5.30 49.14
CA LEU A 10 -30.28 -4.83 47.76
C LEU A 10 -28.93 -4.13 47.51
N THR A 11 -28.41 -3.34 48.46
CA THR A 11 -27.10 -2.71 48.30
C THR A 11 -25.92 -3.69 48.36
N VAL A 12 -26.04 -4.80 49.10
CA VAL A 12 -24.97 -5.83 49.19
C VAL A 12 -24.89 -6.70 47.92
N ILE A 13 -25.96 -6.78 47.12
CA ILE A 13 -26.00 -7.59 45.89
C ILE A 13 -25.42 -6.84 44.68
N VAL A 14 -25.35 -5.50 44.71
CA VAL A 14 -24.77 -4.65 43.64
C VAL A 14 -23.23 -4.61 43.69
N TRP A 15 -22.59 -5.34 44.61
CA TRP A 15 -21.14 -5.57 44.65
C TRP A 15 -20.75 -7.03 44.39
N ARG A 16 -21.51 -7.73 43.54
CA ARG A 16 -20.97 -8.84 42.75
C ARG A 16 -20.33 -8.25 41.49
N GLY A 17 -19.01 -8.40 41.34
CA GLY A 17 -18.35 -8.14 40.07
C GLY A 17 -18.88 -9.05 38.97
N ASP A 18 -18.76 -8.61 37.72
CA ASP A 18 -19.22 -9.37 36.56
C ASP A 18 -18.53 -10.75 36.51
N PHE A 19 -19.31 -11.80 36.74
CA PHE A 19 -18.83 -13.18 36.56
C PHE A 19 -18.72 -13.45 35.06
N CYS A 20 -17.52 -13.27 34.50
CA CYS A 20 -17.18 -13.72 33.15
C CYS A 20 -17.51 -15.21 33.00
N SER A 21 -18.33 -15.55 32.01
CA SER A 21 -18.71 -16.93 31.69
C SER A 21 -17.79 -17.50 30.62
N LEU A 22 -17.28 -18.71 30.85
CA LEU A 22 -16.44 -19.43 29.90
C LEU A 22 -17.11 -19.59 28.53
N GLY A 23 -16.33 -19.39 27.48
CA GLY A 23 -16.74 -19.46 26.08
C GLY A 23 -17.24 -18.14 25.49
N GLU A 24 -17.05 -17.01 26.17
CA GLU A 24 -17.41 -15.67 25.69
C GLU A 24 -16.36 -15.04 24.74
N GLY A 25 -15.16 -15.62 24.68
CA GLY A 25 -14.15 -15.33 23.66
C GLY A 25 -14.66 -15.60 22.24
N ARG A 26 -15.70 -16.44 22.08
CA ARG A 26 -16.47 -16.58 20.82
C ARG A 26 -16.96 -15.25 20.25
N ARG A 27 -17.17 -14.22 21.09
CA ARG A 27 -17.51 -12.87 20.62
C ARG A 27 -16.45 -12.23 19.74
N GLN A 28 -15.18 -12.66 19.76
CA GLN A 28 -14.15 -12.14 18.83
C GLN A 28 -14.44 -12.44 17.35
N TRP A 29 -15.11 -13.57 17.05
CA TRP A 29 -15.55 -13.92 15.69
C TRP A 29 -17.05 -13.67 15.43
N GLN A 30 -17.86 -13.47 16.48
CA GLN A 30 -19.29 -13.13 16.35
C GLN A 30 -19.56 -11.61 16.33
N GLN A 31 -18.67 -10.79 16.90
CA GLN A 31 -18.55 -9.40 16.49
C GLN A 31 -18.39 -9.41 14.97
N PRO A 32 -19.24 -8.70 14.21
CA PRO A 32 -19.01 -8.59 12.79
C PRO A 32 -17.61 -8.02 12.56
N THR A 33 -16.96 -8.44 11.48
CA THR A 33 -16.05 -7.55 10.75
C THR A 33 -16.92 -6.41 10.20
N THR A 34 -17.32 -5.48 11.08
CA THR A 34 -18.31 -4.45 10.80
C THR A 34 -17.91 -3.68 9.56
N PRO A 35 -18.73 -3.68 8.49
CA PRO A 35 -18.53 -2.81 7.33
C PRO A 35 -18.88 -1.35 7.64
N GLU A 36 -18.57 -0.92 8.86
CA GLU A 36 -18.43 0.48 9.28
C GLU A 36 -17.04 0.97 8.83
N PRO A 37 -16.85 2.27 8.57
CA PRO A 37 -15.95 2.73 7.53
C PRO A 37 -14.47 2.56 7.81
N PHE A 38 -13.80 1.65 7.07
CA PHE A 38 -12.34 1.50 6.91
C PHE A 38 -11.59 2.01 8.14
N THR A 39 -11.85 1.32 9.25
CA THR A 39 -11.79 1.96 10.57
C THR A 39 -10.36 2.22 11.02
N GLN A 40 -10.22 3.15 11.98
CA GLN A 40 -8.94 3.49 12.61
C GLN A 40 -8.24 2.28 13.27
N SER A 41 -9.00 1.19 13.47
CA SER A 41 -8.59 -0.14 13.92
C SER A 41 -8.04 -1.08 12.83
N GLN A 42 -8.07 -0.71 11.54
CA GLN A 42 -7.40 -1.42 10.43
C GLN A 42 -6.17 -0.65 9.92
N SER A 43 -6.14 0.67 10.08
CA SER A 43 -4.95 1.49 9.84
C SER A 43 -3.89 1.30 10.94
N PHE A 44 -2.61 1.45 10.59
CA PHE A 44 -1.54 1.63 11.58
C PHE A 44 -1.86 2.77 12.54
N PHE A 45 -1.93 2.48 13.83
CA PHE A 45 -2.29 3.45 14.85
C PHE A 45 -1.05 4.22 15.34
N HIS A 46 -1.02 5.53 15.12
CA HIS A 46 -0.01 6.40 15.71
C HIS A 46 -0.45 6.84 17.11
N GLY A 47 0.43 6.68 18.09
CA GLY A 47 0.21 7.00 19.49
C GLY A 47 1.34 6.45 20.38
N ASN A 48 1.36 6.92 21.62
CA ASN A 48 2.31 6.47 22.65
C ASN A 48 1.64 5.47 23.60
N PHE A 49 2.44 4.57 24.17
CA PHE A 49 2.03 3.70 25.27
C PHE A 49 1.91 4.50 26.58
N PRO A 50 1.22 3.98 27.61
CA PRO A 50 1.11 4.66 28.90
C PRO A 50 2.49 4.98 29.52
N PRO A 51 2.62 6.09 30.28
CA PRO A 51 3.83 6.37 31.04
C PRO A 51 4.17 5.22 32.00
N GLY A 52 5.40 4.71 31.93
CA GLY A 52 5.84 3.57 32.74
C GLY A 52 5.60 2.18 32.12
N PHE A 53 5.10 2.10 30.87
CA PHE A 53 5.00 0.83 30.14
C PHE A 53 6.36 0.09 30.09
N LEU A 54 6.34 -1.21 30.39
CA LEU A 54 7.53 -2.00 30.66
C LEU A 54 8.07 -2.61 29.35
N TRP A 55 8.87 -1.82 28.64
CA TRP A 55 9.64 -2.27 27.48
C TRP A 55 10.80 -3.17 27.89
N GLY A 56 10.82 -4.40 27.38
CA GLY A 56 11.84 -5.40 27.69
C GLY A 56 12.32 -6.18 26.48
N THR A 57 13.29 -7.05 26.72
CA THR A 57 13.69 -8.13 25.80
C THR A 57 14.11 -9.35 26.62
N GLY A 58 14.29 -10.51 25.99
CA GLY A 58 14.53 -11.74 26.74
C GLY A 58 15.39 -12.80 26.07
N THR A 59 15.78 -13.75 26.90
CA THR A 59 16.62 -14.92 26.62
C THR A 59 16.14 -16.10 27.45
N SER A 60 16.66 -17.29 27.16
CA SER A 60 16.55 -18.43 28.05
C SER A 60 17.91 -19.12 28.18
N ALA A 61 18.16 -19.71 29.35
CA ALA A 61 19.44 -20.27 29.71
C ALA A 61 19.98 -21.23 28.64
N PHE A 62 19.19 -22.24 28.24
CA PHE A 62 19.61 -23.22 27.25
C PHE A 62 19.89 -22.62 25.86
N GLN A 63 19.13 -21.59 25.46
CA GLN A 63 19.33 -20.96 24.16
C GLN A 63 20.59 -20.09 24.08
N THR A 64 21.06 -19.52 25.21
CA THR A 64 22.09 -18.47 25.19
C THR A 64 23.30 -18.68 26.11
N GLU A 65 23.18 -19.31 27.27
CA GLU A 65 24.29 -19.43 28.23
C GLU A 65 25.48 -20.22 27.66
N GLY A 66 25.22 -21.40 27.09
CA GLY A 66 26.25 -22.39 26.77
C GLY A 66 26.92 -22.91 28.05
N ALA A 67 28.21 -23.27 27.96
CA ALA A 67 29.02 -23.72 29.09
C ALA A 67 28.33 -24.87 29.86
N TRP A 68 27.98 -25.93 29.13
CA TRP A 68 27.00 -26.93 29.56
C TRP A 68 27.49 -27.89 30.66
N ASP A 69 28.80 -28.10 30.76
CA ASP A 69 29.52 -28.95 31.71
C ASP A 69 30.38 -28.12 32.69
N CYS A 70 30.49 -26.82 32.44
CA CYS A 70 31.36 -25.90 33.16
C CYS A 70 30.87 -25.60 34.59
N ASP A 71 31.80 -25.28 35.48
CA ASP A 71 31.57 -24.95 36.90
C ASP A 71 30.66 -25.98 37.63
N SER A 72 30.78 -27.27 37.29
CA SER A 72 29.96 -28.36 37.84
C SER A 72 28.45 -28.27 37.53
N LYS A 73 28.05 -27.62 36.43
CA LYS A 73 26.68 -27.74 35.90
C LYS A 73 26.34 -29.22 35.61
N GLY A 74 25.12 -29.64 35.95
CA GLY A 74 24.57 -30.94 35.57
C GLY A 74 24.01 -30.96 34.13
N PRO A 75 23.93 -32.13 33.48
CA PRO A 75 23.23 -32.27 32.22
C PRO A 75 21.73 -32.01 32.37
N SER A 76 21.14 -31.29 31.42
CA SER A 76 19.70 -31.17 31.23
C SER A 76 19.17 -32.22 30.24
N ILE A 77 17.85 -32.39 30.19
CA ILE A 77 17.19 -33.20 29.16
C ILE A 77 17.50 -32.72 27.74
N TRP A 78 17.76 -31.42 27.56
CA TRP A 78 18.14 -30.88 26.25
C TRP A 78 19.60 -31.15 25.91
N ASP A 79 20.52 -31.07 26.88
CA ASP A 79 21.93 -31.49 26.69
C ASP A 79 21.98 -32.96 26.23
N HIS A 80 21.21 -33.83 26.89
CA HIS A 80 21.11 -35.25 26.52
C HIS A 80 20.45 -35.45 25.14
N PHE A 81 19.36 -34.74 24.85
CA PHE A 81 18.63 -34.83 23.59
C PHE A 81 19.47 -34.36 22.38
N THR A 82 20.19 -33.25 22.48
CA THR A 82 21.04 -32.76 21.37
C THR A 82 22.23 -33.67 21.11
N HIS A 83 22.75 -34.36 22.12
CA HIS A 83 23.83 -35.35 21.96
C HIS A 83 23.33 -36.70 21.42
N SER A 84 22.07 -37.07 21.66
CA SER A 84 21.54 -38.41 21.34
C SER A 84 20.87 -38.52 19.98
N VAL A 85 20.36 -37.42 19.41
CA VAL A 85 19.62 -37.45 18.13
C VAL A 85 20.58 -37.22 16.95
N PRO A 86 20.81 -38.21 16.05
CA PRO A 86 21.68 -38.04 14.89
C PRO A 86 21.14 -36.96 13.94
N HIS A 87 21.92 -35.90 13.76
CA HIS A 87 21.45 -34.64 13.17
C HIS A 87 20.98 -34.79 11.72
N ARG A 88 19.79 -34.26 11.41
CA ARG A 88 19.25 -34.13 10.04
C ARG A 88 19.50 -32.73 9.47
N GLY A 89 20.77 -32.35 9.32
CA GLY A 89 21.22 -31.05 8.78
C GLY A 89 22.10 -30.27 9.75
N ASP A 90 22.23 -28.95 9.53
CA ASP A 90 23.13 -28.02 10.24
C ASP A 90 22.79 -27.78 11.73
N GLY A 91 21.95 -28.61 12.34
CA GLY A 91 21.57 -28.55 13.75
C GLY A 91 22.63 -29.18 14.65
N GLY A 92 23.77 -28.51 14.82
CA GLY A 92 24.79 -28.87 15.82
C GLY A 92 24.34 -28.64 17.26
N VAL A 93 25.17 -29.04 18.23
CA VAL A 93 24.86 -29.00 19.67
C VAL A 93 24.81 -27.59 20.29
N ALA A 94 24.20 -27.49 21.46
CA ALA A 94 24.01 -26.24 22.21
C ALA A 94 25.16 -25.87 23.15
N ASP A 95 26.20 -26.70 23.27
CA ASP A 95 27.31 -26.64 24.23
C ASP A 95 27.88 -25.25 24.52
N THR A 96 28.01 -24.41 23.48
CA THR A 96 28.50 -23.03 23.58
C THR A 96 27.41 -21.98 23.28
N ALA A 97 26.23 -22.38 22.79
CA ALA A 97 25.04 -21.55 22.50
C ALA A 97 25.35 -20.11 21.99
N SER A 98 25.20 -19.09 22.84
CA SER A 98 25.61 -17.69 22.61
C SER A 98 26.83 -17.26 23.46
N ASP A 99 27.40 -18.17 24.25
CA ASP A 99 28.46 -17.95 25.25
C ASP A 99 28.06 -16.92 26.33
N GLY A 100 26.76 -16.80 26.60
CA GLY A 100 26.19 -15.85 27.55
C GLY A 100 26.62 -16.08 29.00
N TYR A 101 26.97 -17.30 29.41
CA TYR A 101 27.47 -17.56 30.75
C TYR A 101 28.80 -16.82 31.01
N ASN A 102 29.69 -16.80 30.00
CA ASN A 102 30.97 -16.09 30.07
C ASN A 102 30.87 -14.62 29.65
N ARG A 103 29.84 -14.23 28.88
CA ARG A 103 29.67 -12.90 28.25
C ARG A 103 28.46 -12.11 28.71
N TRP A 104 27.88 -12.46 29.86
CA TRP A 104 26.70 -11.79 30.41
C TRP A 104 26.86 -10.27 30.57
N GLU A 105 28.10 -9.77 30.73
CA GLU A 105 28.38 -8.32 30.73
C GLU A 105 28.16 -7.68 29.34
N GLU A 106 28.55 -8.35 28.25
CA GLU A 106 28.24 -7.89 26.87
C GLU A 106 26.73 -7.89 26.63
N ASP A 107 26.00 -8.85 27.19
CA ASP A 107 24.54 -8.91 27.12
C ASP A 107 23.88 -7.75 27.90
N VAL A 108 24.44 -7.34 29.05
CA VAL A 108 24.00 -6.10 29.74
C VAL A 108 24.33 -4.84 28.95
N GLU A 109 25.44 -4.79 28.21
CA GLU A 109 25.72 -3.68 27.30
C GLU A 109 24.75 -3.65 26.10
N ALA A 110 24.34 -4.81 25.59
CA ALA A 110 23.30 -4.94 24.57
C ALA A 110 21.93 -4.44 25.06
N LEU A 111 21.54 -4.75 26.31
CA LEU A 111 20.36 -4.17 26.95
C LEU A 111 20.46 -2.64 27.07
N GLY A 112 21.62 -2.13 27.51
CA GLY A 112 21.91 -0.70 27.60
C GLY A 112 21.87 0.03 26.24
N TYR A 113 22.26 -0.63 25.16
CA TYR A 113 22.13 -0.11 23.80
C TYR A 113 20.66 0.04 23.38
N LEU A 114 19.80 -0.94 23.70
CA LEU A 114 18.36 -0.88 23.39
C LEU A 114 17.63 0.17 24.23
N GLY A 115 18.08 0.42 25.46
CA GLY A 115 17.39 1.31 26.41
C GLY A 115 16.15 0.68 27.03
N VAL A 116 16.06 -0.66 27.04
CA VAL A 116 14.97 -1.40 27.71
C VAL A 116 14.97 -1.15 29.22
N ARG A 117 13.79 -1.31 29.83
CA ARG A 117 13.56 -1.12 31.28
C ARG A 117 13.31 -2.44 32.02
N SER A 118 13.19 -3.55 31.31
CA SER A 118 13.22 -4.90 31.88
C SER A 118 14.05 -5.88 31.04
N TYR A 119 14.46 -6.97 31.68
CA TYR A 119 15.11 -8.11 31.03
C TYR A 119 14.48 -9.42 31.52
N ALA A 120 13.98 -10.21 30.59
CA ALA A 120 13.36 -11.50 30.87
C ALA A 120 14.36 -12.63 30.59
N PHE A 121 14.83 -13.31 31.63
CA PHE A 121 15.78 -14.42 31.51
C PHE A 121 15.35 -15.60 32.38
N SER A 122 15.87 -16.80 32.10
CA SER A 122 15.64 -17.97 32.95
C SER A 122 16.87 -18.32 33.77
N LEU A 123 16.64 -18.87 34.97
CA LEU A 123 17.65 -19.57 35.75
C LEU A 123 17.76 -21.00 35.22
N SER A 124 18.96 -21.54 35.05
CA SER A 124 19.11 -22.95 34.71
C SER A 124 19.09 -23.81 35.96
N TRP A 125 18.02 -24.58 36.13
CA TRP A 125 17.85 -25.51 37.25
C TRP A 125 19.06 -26.47 37.39
N PRO A 126 19.53 -27.18 36.35
CA PRO A 126 20.70 -28.06 36.46
C PRO A 126 22.04 -27.32 36.62
N ARG A 127 22.10 -26.00 36.38
CA ARG A 127 23.29 -25.20 36.76
C ARG A 127 23.31 -24.91 38.26
N ILE A 128 22.15 -24.63 38.87
CA ILE A 128 22.02 -24.34 40.32
C ILE A 128 22.02 -25.62 41.17
N PHE A 129 21.32 -26.67 40.74
CA PHE A 129 21.28 -27.99 41.38
C PHE A 129 21.56 -29.09 40.34
N PRO A 130 22.80 -29.59 40.22
CA PRO A 130 23.20 -30.53 39.17
C PRO A 130 22.43 -31.87 39.14
N ASP A 131 21.92 -32.32 40.28
CA ASP A 131 21.04 -33.49 40.44
C ASP A 131 19.54 -33.13 40.41
N GLY A 132 19.22 -31.83 40.36
CA GLY A 132 17.88 -31.26 40.47
C GLY A 132 17.30 -31.19 41.89
N VAL A 133 17.97 -31.71 42.92
CA VAL A 133 17.41 -31.89 44.26
C VAL A 133 17.76 -30.70 45.15
N ALA A 134 16.81 -29.78 45.31
CA ALA A 134 17.01 -28.51 46.03
C ALA A 134 17.30 -28.64 47.55
N THR A 135 17.22 -29.84 48.13
CA THR A 135 17.69 -30.13 49.50
C THR A 135 19.17 -30.56 49.56
N GLY A 136 19.84 -30.69 48.42
CA GLY A 136 21.29 -30.95 48.32
C GLY A 136 22.13 -29.68 48.46
N GLN A 137 23.41 -29.75 48.09
CA GLN A 137 24.27 -28.57 48.02
C GLN A 137 24.09 -27.86 46.67
N SER A 138 23.64 -26.62 46.70
CA SER A 138 23.57 -25.76 45.51
C SER A 138 24.97 -25.41 44.97
N ASN A 139 25.10 -25.35 43.65
CA ASN A 139 26.30 -24.85 42.99
C ASN A 139 26.51 -23.35 43.29
N LYS A 140 27.47 -23.05 44.15
CA LYS A 140 27.76 -21.68 44.59
C LYS A 140 28.18 -20.76 43.45
N VAL A 141 28.96 -21.27 42.48
CA VAL A 141 29.45 -20.46 41.35
C VAL A 141 28.28 -20.01 40.47
N ALA A 142 27.32 -20.90 40.22
CA ALA A 142 26.08 -20.56 39.52
C ALA A 142 25.22 -19.55 40.28
N VAL A 143 25.09 -19.72 41.60
CA VAL A 143 24.33 -18.80 42.48
C VAL A 143 24.95 -17.40 42.50
N GLU A 144 26.29 -17.32 42.55
CA GLU A 144 27.05 -16.07 42.50
C GLU A 144 27.05 -15.44 41.08
N HIS A 145 26.96 -16.24 40.01
CA HIS A 145 26.76 -15.75 38.64
C HIS A 145 25.41 -15.04 38.49
N TYR A 146 24.29 -15.70 38.81
CA TYR A 146 22.96 -15.08 38.71
C TYR A 146 22.78 -13.92 39.69
N GLY A 147 23.42 -13.99 40.87
CA GLY A 147 23.50 -12.87 41.81
C GLY A 147 24.13 -11.62 41.18
N ARG A 148 25.33 -11.74 40.59
CA ARG A 148 26.02 -10.63 39.91
C ARG A 148 25.22 -10.07 38.73
N LEU A 149 24.58 -10.93 37.95
CA LEU A 149 23.68 -10.50 36.86
C LEU A 149 22.53 -9.63 37.40
N LEU A 150 21.84 -10.08 38.46
CA LEU A 150 20.74 -9.32 39.08
C LEU A 150 21.19 -7.98 39.64
N ASP A 151 22.30 -7.96 40.39
CA ASP A 151 22.85 -6.71 40.94
C ASP A 151 23.19 -5.71 39.84
N ARG A 152 23.82 -6.18 38.75
CA ARG A 152 24.22 -5.38 37.60
C ARG A 152 23.05 -4.89 36.75
N LEU A 153 21.95 -5.64 36.66
CA LEU A 153 20.71 -5.18 36.02
C LEU A 153 20.09 -4.02 36.83
N LEU A 154 20.03 -4.16 38.15
CA LEU A 154 19.51 -3.12 39.05
C LEU A 154 20.41 -1.87 39.08
N GLU A 155 21.74 -2.00 39.04
CA GLU A 155 22.67 -0.88 38.83
C GLU A 155 22.37 -0.07 37.56
N ARG A 156 21.89 -0.74 36.50
CA ARG A 156 21.51 -0.11 35.22
C ARG A 156 20.04 0.35 35.19
N GLY A 157 19.27 0.13 36.25
CA GLY A 157 17.84 0.47 36.32
C GLY A 157 16.95 -0.43 35.47
N ILE A 158 17.36 -1.68 35.23
CA ILE A 158 16.65 -2.69 34.46
C ILE A 158 15.97 -3.66 35.43
N GLU A 159 14.65 -3.75 35.37
CA GLU A 159 13.84 -4.64 36.23
C GLU A 159 13.94 -6.11 35.75
N PRO A 160 14.42 -7.05 36.58
CA PRO A 160 14.55 -8.45 36.18
C PRO A 160 13.20 -9.18 36.23
N VAL A 161 12.88 -9.89 35.14
CA VAL A 161 11.72 -10.78 35.02
C VAL A 161 12.25 -12.22 34.95
N VAL A 162 12.24 -12.93 36.08
CA VAL A 162 12.98 -14.20 36.20
C VAL A 162 12.05 -15.40 35.98
N THR A 163 12.43 -16.23 35.02
CA THR A 163 11.79 -17.53 34.73
C THR A 163 12.49 -18.65 35.50
N LEU A 164 11.77 -19.41 36.30
CA LEU A 164 12.33 -20.53 37.07
C LEU A 164 12.63 -21.76 36.19
N PHE A 165 11.74 -22.08 35.24
CA PHE A 165 11.89 -23.22 34.34
C PHE A 165 11.64 -22.86 32.87
N HIS A 166 12.65 -23.04 32.02
CA HIS A 166 12.55 -22.83 30.56
C HIS A 166 13.00 -24.09 29.81
N TRP A 167 12.31 -25.20 30.11
CA TRP A 167 12.40 -26.52 29.45
C TRP A 167 13.67 -27.32 29.78
N ASP A 168 14.65 -26.73 30.44
CA ASP A 168 15.95 -27.31 30.81
C ASP A 168 15.89 -28.13 32.11
N LEU A 169 15.07 -29.18 32.13
CA LEU A 169 14.93 -30.08 33.29
C LEU A 169 16.25 -30.81 33.55
N PRO A 170 16.74 -30.95 34.80
CA PRO A 170 17.89 -31.79 35.11
C PRO A 170 17.68 -33.23 34.67
N GLN A 171 18.64 -33.79 33.93
CA GLN A 171 18.56 -35.15 33.35
C GLN A 171 18.37 -36.21 34.45
N ALA A 172 18.99 -36.04 35.61
CA ALA A 172 18.82 -36.92 36.76
C ALA A 172 17.35 -37.05 37.24
N LEU A 173 16.52 -36.00 37.07
CA LEU A 173 15.09 -36.07 37.39
C LEU A 173 14.28 -36.78 36.30
N GLN A 174 14.69 -36.66 35.04
CA GLN A 174 14.12 -37.43 33.93
C GLN A 174 14.43 -38.93 34.08
N GLU A 175 15.66 -39.28 34.46
CA GLU A 175 16.11 -40.67 34.61
C GLU A 175 15.57 -41.34 35.88
N HIS A 176 15.60 -40.68 37.04
CA HIS A 176 15.13 -41.29 38.30
C HIS A 176 13.60 -41.35 38.43
N TYR A 177 12.86 -40.39 37.87
CA TYR A 177 11.41 -40.26 38.09
C TYR A 177 10.56 -40.36 36.82
N GLY A 178 11.15 -40.36 35.62
CA GLY A 178 10.40 -40.26 34.35
C GLY A 178 10.01 -38.83 33.98
N GLY A 179 10.63 -37.83 34.62
CA GLY A 179 10.39 -36.41 34.40
C GLY A 179 8.97 -35.97 34.79
N TRP A 180 8.41 -35.02 34.03
CA TRP A 180 7.13 -34.38 34.37
C TRP A 180 5.90 -35.32 34.33
N ARG A 181 6.06 -36.57 33.91
CA ARG A 181 5.02 -37.61 34.04
C ARG A 181 4.73 -37.98 35.51
N ASN A 182 5.69 -37.74 36.40
CA ASN A 182 5.63 -38.12 37.82
C ASN A 182 5.33 -36.89 38.70
N ASP A 183 4.31 -37.00 39.56
CA ASP A 183 3.86 -35.91 40.42
C ASP A 183 4.87 -35.55 41.53
N THR A 184 5.84 -36.43 41.80
CA THR A 184 7.00 -36.13 42.67
C THR A 184 7.72 -34.83 42.24
N LEU A 185 7.76 -34.50 40.94
CA LEU A 185 8.37 -33.25 40.46
C LEU A 185 7.62 -32.00 40.92
N VAL A 186 6.33 -32.07 41.27
CA VAL A 186 5.58 -30.96 41.89
C VAL A 186 6.23 -30.57 43.23
N GLY A 187 6.75 -31.54 43.98
CA GLY A 187 7.49 -31.30 45.22
C GLY A 187 8.90 -30.76 44.98
N LEU A 188 9.63 -31.34 44.03
CA LEU A 188 11.02 -30.96 43.73
C LEU A 188 11.14 -29.57 43.09
N PHE A 189 10.24 -29.23 42.16
CA PHE A 189 10.19 -27.91 41.54
C PHE A 189 9.84 -26.81 42.56
N ASP A 190 8.90 -27.07 43.46
CA ASP A 190 8.54 -26.13 44.54
C ASP A 190 9.72 -25.88 45.51
N ALA A 191 10.49 -26.91 45.86
CA ALA A 191 11.70 -26.73 46.68
C ALA A 191 12.77 -25.88 45.96
N TYR A 192 12.94 -26.07 44.65
CA TYR A 192 13.82 -25.24 43.81
C TYR A 192 13.30 -23.80 43.67
N ALA A 193 11.99 -23.61 43.52
CA ALA A 193 11.35 -22.30 43.48
C ALA A 193 11.54 -21.55 44.81
N ALA A 194 11.31 -22.21 45.96
CA ALA A 194 11.53 -21.66 47.29
C ALA A 194 12.98 -21.19 47.50
N PHE A 195 13.97 -21.98 47.05
CA PHE A 195 15.38 -21.57 47.07
C PHE A 195 15.64 -20.31 46.24
N CYS A 196 15.09 -20.24 45.02
CA CYS A 196 15.23 -19.06 44.15
C CYS A 196 14.55 -17.82 44.73
N PHE A 197 13.35 -17.96 45.30
CA PHE A 197 12.65 -16.87 45.98
C PHE A 197 13.44 -16.37 47.21
N GLN A 198 14.01 -17.28 48.00
CA GLN A 198 14.85 -16.92 49.15
C GLN A 198 16.15 -16.19 48.74
N THR A 199 16.81 -16.65 47.68
CA THR A 199 18.15 -16.19 47.28
C THR A 199 18.12 -14.91 46.42
N TYR A 200 17.08 -14.74 45.61
CA TYR A 200 17.00 -13.66 44.62
C TYR A 200 15.80 -12.73 44.82
N GLY A 201 14.75 -13.14 45.54
CA GLY A 201 13.48 -12.39 45.59
C GLY A 201 13.54 -11.01 46.25
N GLY A 202 14.58 -10.69 47.02
CA GLY A 202 14.87 -9.31 47.44
C GLY A 202 15.30 -8.36 46.31
N ARG A 203 15.55 -8.91 45.11
CA ARG A 203 16.00 -8.21 43.89
C ARG A 203 15.10 -8.45 42.67
N VAL A 204 14.06 -9.28 42.80
CA VAL A 204 13.22 -9.74 41.67
C VAL A 204 11.74 -9.52 41.99
N ARG A 205 11.11 -8.63 41.22
CA ARG A 205 9.70 -8.27 41.38
C ARG A 205 8.74 -9.04 40.47
N TYR A 206 9.21 -9.62 39.38
CA TYR A 206 8.38 -10.38 38.46
C TYR A 206 8.95 -11.78 38.26
N TRP A 207 8.17 -12.78 38.64
CA TRP A 207 8.51 -14.19 38.57
C TRP A 207 7.61 -14.92 37.57
N VAL A 208 8.21 -15.76 36.75
CA VAL A 208 7.53 -16.72 35.88
C VAL A 208 7.90 -18.12 36.37
N THR A 209 6.93 -18.96 36.73
CA THR A 209 7.24 -20.33 37.17
C THR A 209 7.74 -21.17 35.99
N ILE A 210 6.96 -21.23 34.91
CA ILE A 210 7.19 -22.09 33.75
C ILE A 210 6.98 -21.27 32.48
N HIS A 211 7.91 -21.38 31.53
CA HIS A 211 7.71 -20.84 30.19
C HIS A 211 6.96 -21.83 29.29
N ASN A 212 5.80 -21.41 28.77
CA ASN A 212 5.03 -22.07 27.72
C ASN A 212 4.85 -23.60 27.93
N PRO A 213 4.12 -24.03 28.99
CA PRO A 213 4.02 -25.43 29.40
C PRO A 213 3.36 -26.34 28.35
N TYR A 214 2.55 -25.77 27.44
CA TYR A 214 1.97 -26.48 26.30
C TYR A 214 3.06 -27.12 25.42
N LEU A 215 4.16 -26.41 25.16
CA LEU A 215 5.27 -26.94 24.37
C LEU A 215 6.00 -28.08 25.09
N VAL A 216 6.17 -27.98 26.42
CA VAL A 216 6.77 -29.05 27.23
C VAL A 216 5.92 -30.32 27.16
N ALA A 217 4.60 -30.20 27.36
CA ALA A 217 3.69 -31.33 27.31
C ALA A 217 3.59 -31.97 25.91
N VAL A 218 3.29 -31.17 24.88
CA VAL A 218 2.97 -31.68 23.53
C VAL A 218 4.21 -32.02 22.72
N GLN A 219 5.22 -31.14 22.70
CA GLN A 219 6.42 -31.39 21.89
C GLN A 219 7.41 -32.33 22.59
N GLY A 220 7.43 -32.35 23.94
CA GLY A 220 8.33 -33.21 24.73
C GLY A 220 7.86 -34.65 24.89
N TYR A 221 6.54 -34.87 25.01
CA TYR A 221 5.95 -36.19 25.34
C TYR A 221 4.83 -36.65 24.38
N GLY A 222 4.48 -35.85 23.38
CA GLY A 222 3.47 -36.21 22.36
C GLY A 222 4.08 -36.43 20.98
N THR A 223 4.80 -35.43 20.45
CA THR A 223 5.40 -35.46 19.10
C THR A 223 6.87 -35.85 19.09
N GLY A 224 7.56 -35.80 20.23
CA GLY A 224 9.00 -36.05 20.36
C GLY A 224 9.91 -35.02 19.68
N VAL A 225 9.39 -33.86 19.28
CA VAL A 225 10.14 -32.80 18.58
C VAL A 225 11.01 -31.97 19.55
N HIS A 226 10.65 -31.91 20.82
CA HIS A 226 11.45 -31.31 21.90
C HIS A 226 11.96 -32.41 22.85
N ALA A 227 12.97 -32.10 23.66
CA ALA A 227 13.36 -32.95 24.79
C ALA A 227 12.17 -33.17 25.76
N PRO A 228 12.01 -34.37 26.36
CA PRO A 228 12.91 -35.53 26.29
C PRO A 228 12.78 -36.39 25.01
N GLY A 229 11.89 -36.06 24.07
CA GLY A 229 11.74 -36.80 22.82
C GLY A 229 10.76 -37.98 22.88
N GLU A 230 9.91 -38.05 23.90
CA GLU A 230 8.99 -39.16 24.10
C GLU A 230 7.78 -39.10 23.15
N THR A 231 7.35 -40.28 22.69
CA THR A 231 6.22 -40.47 21.76
C THR A 231 5.48 -41.77 22.04
N GLY A 232 4.25 -41.90 21.54
CA GLY A 232 3.49 -43.15 21.50
C GLY A 232 2.49 -43.35 22.65
N ASP A 233 2.70 -42.73 23.81
CA ASP A 233 1.71 -42.68 24.89
C ASP A 233 0.76 -41.48 24.72
N ALA A 234 -0.50 -41.75 24.41
CA ALA A 234 -1.53 -40.72 24.24
C ALA A 234 -1.95 -40.03 25.56
N THR A 235 -1.59 -40.59 26.72
CA THR A 235 -1.88 -40.01 28.05
C THR A 235 -0.75 -39.12 28.57
N ALA A 236 0.50 -39.37 28.16
CA ALA A 236 1.68 -38.67 28.68
C ALA A 236 1.60 -37.13 28.58
N PRO A 237 1.16 -36.50 27.46
CA PRO A 237 1.00 -35.05 27.39
C PRO A 237 -0.02 -34.50 28.42
N PHE A 238 -1.10 -35.24 28.70
CA PHE A 238 -2.12 -34.82 29.67
C PHE A 238 -1.64 -34.96 31.12
N ASN A 239 -0.94 -36.05 31.44
CA ASN A 239 -0.31 -36.25 32.75
C ASN A 239 0.77 -35.18 33.02
N VAL A 240 1.61 -34.88 32.02
CA VAL A 240 2.64 -33.84 32.08
C VAL A 240 2.03 -32.45 32.26
N ALA A 241 1.00 -32.10 31.48
CA ALA A 241 0.30 -30.82 31.63
C ALA A 241 -0.33 -30.66 33.03
N HIS A 242 -0.95 -31.71 33.56
CA HIS A 242 -1.54 -31.73 34.90
C HIS A 242 -0.50 -31.49 35.99
N ASN A 243 0.65 -32.17 35.91
CA ASN A 243 1.75 -31.97 36.86
C ASN A 243 2.40 -30.58 36.73
N LEU A 244 2.54 -30.04 35.51
CA LEU A 244 3.05 -28.67 35.30
C LEU A 244 2.12 -27.61 35.92
N ILE A 245 0.80 -27.77 35.81
CA ILE A 245 -0.19 -26.88 36.45
C ILE A 245 -0.06 -26.97 37.98
N LYS A 246 0.01 -28.18 38.54
CA LYS A 246 0.18 -28.41 40.00
C LYS A 246 1.52 -27.87 40.52
N ALA A 247 2.59 -27.98 39.74
CA ALA A 247 3.92 -27.42 40.06
C ALA A 247 3.92 -25.88 40.09
N HIS A 248 3.26 -25.24 39.10
CA HIS A 248 3.04 -23.79 39.10
C HIS A 248 2.22 -23.33 40.30
N ALA A 249 1.07 -23.97 40.54
CA ALA A 249 0.19 -23.63 41.67
C ALA A 249 0.93 -23.74 43.01
N LYS A 250 1.70 -24.82 43.24
CA LYS A 250 2.48 -25.00 44.48
C LYS A 250 3.51 -23.87 44.66
N ALA A 251 4.29 -23.57 43.63
CA ALA A 251 5.27 -22.49 43.68
C ALA A 251 4.62 -21.11 43.90
N TRP A 252 3.43 -20.86 43.35
CA TRP A 252 2.66 -19.63 43.64
C TRP A 252 2.23 -19.57 45.11
N HIS A 253 1.63 -20.64 45.66
CA HIS A 253 1.20 -20.67 47.08
C HIS A 253 2.38 -20.54 48.05
N THR A 254 3.52 -21.15 47.71
CA THR A 254 4.79 -20.99 48.44
C THR A 254 5.27 -19.54 48.39
N TYR A 255 5.20 -18.87 47.23
CA TYR A 255 5.52 -17.44 47.13
C TYR A 255 4.57 -16.58 47.97
N ASP A 256 3.26 -16.76 47.78
CA ASP A 256 2.20 -15.98 48.43
C ASP A 256 2.27 -16.06 49.96
N THR A 257 2.45 -17.28 50.49
CA THR A 257 2.48 -17.55 51.93
C THR A 257 3.75 -17.03 52.61
N TYR A 258 4.94 -17.28 52.01
CA TYR A 258 6.22 -17.12 52.72
C TYR A 258 7.06 -15.93 52.25
N PHE A 259 6.92 -15.51 50.99
CA PHE A 259 7.85 -14.55 50.36
C PHE A 259 7.19 -13.21 50.02
N ARG A 260 5.96 -13.22 49.46
CA ARG A 260 5.23 -11.99 49.09
C ARG A 260 5.11 -10.97 50.23
N PRO A 261 4.85 -11.33 51.51
CA PRO A 261 4.74 -10.35 52.59
C PRO A 261 6.01 -9.56 52.89
N THR A 262 7.18 -10.02 52.43
CA THR A 262 8.48 -9.34 52.63
C THR A 262 9.09 -8.79 51.33
N GLN A 263 8.77 -9.41 50.19
CA GLN A 263 9.35 -9.07 48.88
C GLN A 263 8.42 -8.22 48.00
N ASN A 264 7.10 -8.34 48.17
CA ASN A 264 6.07 -7.65 47.40
C ASN A 264 6.24 -7.76 45.86
N GLY A 265 6.73 -8.92 45.39
CA GLY A 265 6.76 -9.29 43.97
C GLY A 265 5.46 -9.95 43.50
N GLN A 266 5.43 -10.24 42.21
CA GLN A 266 4.33 -10.88 41.50
C GLN A 266 4.79 -12.16 40.78
N VAL A 267 3.93 -13.16 40.71
CA VAL A 267 4.15 -14.48 40.13
C VAL A 267 3.11 -14.76 39.05
N SER A 268 3.56 -15.29 37.91
CA SER A 268 2.73 -15.71 36.77
C SER A 268 3.28 -16.99 36.15
N ILE A 269 2.56 -17.54 35.17
CA ILE A 269 3.05 -18.52 34.19
C ILE A 269 2.96 -17.92 32.78
N VAL A 270 3.90 -18.22 31.88
CA VAL A 270 3.81 -17.75 30.48
C VAL A 270 3.09 -18.79 29.65
N LEU A 271 1.95 -18.42 29.05
CA LEU A 271 1.13 -19.31 28.23
C LEU A 271 1.26 -18.96 26.75
N GLY A 272 1.62 -19.95 25.93
CA GLY A 272 1.74 -19.79 24.48
C GLY A 272 0.41 -19.99 23.77
N SER A 273 0.15 -19.21 22.72
CA SER A 273 -1.01 -19.44 21.82
C SER A 273 -0.73 -19.03 20.38
N HIS A 274 -1.50 -19.62 19.46
CA HIS A 274 -1.73 -19.10 18.11
C HIS A 274 -3.00 -18.24 18.06
N TRP A 275 -3.35 -17.76 16.87
CA TRP A 275 -4.69 -17.25 16.55
C TRP A 275 -5.22 -17.98 15.31
N MET A 276 -6.53 -18.19 15.26
CA MET A 276 -7.22 -18.89 14.17
C MET A 276 -8.48 -18.13 13.77
N GLU A 277 -8.74 -18.01 12.47
CA GLU A 277 -9.95 -17.39 11.92
C GLU A 277 -10.74 -18.38 11.08
N PRO A 278 -12.08 -18.28 11.08
CA PRO A 278 -12.92 -19.07 10.19
C PRO A 278 -12.54 -18.77 8.74
N LYS A 279 -12.57 -19.80 7.88
CA LYS A 279 -12.22 -19.64 6.47
C LYS A 279 -13.03 -18.51 5.82
N ARG A 280 -12.37 -17.70 4.97
CA ARG A 280 -12.98 -16.57 4.26
C ARG A 280 -14.29 -17.00 3.58
N ASP A 281 -15.31 -16.16 3.70
CA ASP A 281 -16.69 -16.40 3.24
C ASP A 281 -17.43 -17.57 3.92
N GLN A 282 -16.89 -18.11 5.03
CA GLN A 282 -17.48 -19.21 5.81
C GLN A 282 -17.57 -18.89 7.32
N VAL A 283 -17.98 -17.68 7.68
CA VAL A 283 -18.28 -17.29 9.07
C VAL A 283 -19.60 -17.94 9.52
N THR A 284 -19.55 -19.25 9.80
CA THR A 284 -20.66 -20.05 10.31
C THR A 284 -20.50 -20.31 11.81
N PRO A 285 -21.59 -20.54 12.57
CA PRO A 285 -21.49 -20.91 13.99
C PRO A 285 -20.59 -22.14 14.22
N VAL A 286 -20.58 -23.10 13.29
CA VAL A 286 -19.72 -24.30 13.34
C VAL A 286 -18.25 -23.93 13.20
N ASN A 287 -17.88 -23.08 12.25
CA ASN A 287 -16.47 -22.68 12.08
C ASN A 287 -15.99 -21.79 13.24
N ILE A 288 -16.85 -20.94 13.80
CA ILE A 288 -16.55 -20.17 15.02
C ILE A 288 -16.30 -21.10 16.22
N GLU A 289 -17.12 -22.14 16.37
CA GLU A 289 -16.95 -23.15 17.42
C GLU A 289 -15.62 -23.93 17.27
N LEU A 290 -15.23 -24.29 16.05
CA LEU A 290 -13.93 -24.92 15.77
C LEU A 290 -12.74 -23.98 16.09
N CYS A 291 -12.88 -22.67 15.85
CA CYS A 291 -11.87 -21.70 16.25
C CYS A 291 -11.77 -21.57 17.78
N GLN A 292 -12.90 -21.51 18.49
CA GLN A 292 -12.93 -21.51 19.97
C GLN A 292 -12.27 -22.76 20.53
N GLN A 293 -12.65 -23.95 20.05
CA GLN A 293 -12.08 -25.22 20.51
C GLN A 293 -10.58 -25.32 20.22
N SER A 294 -10.08 -24.70 19.14
CA SER A 294 -8.65 -24.61 18.86
C SER A 294 -7.90 -23.68 19.82
N MET A 295 -8.52 -22.59 20.28
CA MET A 295 -7.95 -21.72 21.33
C MET A 295 -7.98 -22.40 22.71
N GLU A 296 -9.09 -23.07 23.04
CA GLU A 296 -9.24 -23.82 24.29
C GLU A 296 -8.23 -24.99 24.39
N ALA A 297 -8.01 -25.74 23.31
CA ALA A 297 -7.10 -26.88 23.28
C ALA A 297 -5.59 -26.52 23.41
N VAL A 298 -5.24 -25.24 23.35
CA VAL A 298 -3.84 -24.76 23.48
C VAL A 298 -3.69 -23.81 24.66
N LEU A 299 -4.44 -22.71 24.65
CA LEU A 299 -4.36 -21.67 25.68
C LEU A 299 -5.25 -22.01 26.87
N GLY A 300 -6.51 -22.39 26.62
CA GLY A 300 -7.48 -22.71 27.68
C GLY A 300 -7.10 -23.93 28.53
N TRP A 301 -6.38 -24.89 27.96
CA TRP A 301 -5.87 -26.08 28.66
C TRP A 301 -5.11 -25.72 29.95
N PHE A 302 -4.32 -24.65 29.91
CA PHE A 302 -3.58 -24.13 31.06
C PHE A 302 -4.26 -22.90 31.68
N ALA A 303 -4.90 -22.05 30.88
CA ALA A 303 -5.51 -20.81 31.36
C ALA A 303 -6.82 -21.03 32.15
N ASN A 304 -7.68 -22.00 31.79
CA ASN A 304 -8.94 -22.23 32.52
C ASN A 304 -8.69 -22.70 33.97
N PRO A 305 -7.81 -23.67 34.26
CA PRO A 305 -7.48 -24.03 35.64
C PRO A 305 -6.92 -22.88 36.46
N ILE A 306 -6.15 -21.96 35.85
CA ILE A 306 -5.41 -20.93 36.57
C ILE A 306 -6.22 -19.63 36.73
N PHE A 307 -6.98 -19.21 35.72
CA PHE A 307 -7.69 -17.93 35.67
C PHE A 307 -9.22 -18.04 35.73
N SER A 308 -9.80 -19.23 35.85
CA SER A 308 -11.25 -19.43 35.84
C SER A 308 -11.76 -20.32 37.00
N ASP A 309 -12.50 -21.39 36.72
CA ASP A 309 -13.19 -22.23 37.72
C ASP A 309 -12.28 -23.22 38.48
N GLY A 310 -11.04 -23.41 38.00
CA GLY A 310 -10.09 -24.39 38.51
C GLY A 310 -10.02 -25.69 37.71
N ASP A 311 -10.81 -25.82 36.64
CA ASP A 311 -11.01 -27.06 35.90
C ASP A 311 -10.55 -26.93 34.43
N TYR A 312 -10.44 -28.05 33.73
CA TYR A 312 -10.11 -28.05 32.30
C TYR A 312 -11.29 -27.54 31.44
N PRO A 313 -11.03 -26.99 30.23
CA PRO A 313 -12.09 -26.58 29.32
C PRO A 313 -13.11 -27.70 29.06
N ALA A 314 -14.39 -27.33 28.99
CA ALA A 314 -15.48 -28.30 28.82
C ALA A 314 -15.33 -29.12 27.53
N SER A 315 -14.89 -28.47 26.45
CA SER A 315 -14.56 -29.08 25.14
C SER A 315 -13.49 -30.16 25.25
N MET A 316 -12.41 -29.92 26.00
CA MET A 316 -11.33 -30.87 26.24
C MET A 316 -11.82 -32.06 27.09
N ARG A 317 -12.61 -31.79 28.15
CA ARG A 317 -13.18 -32.85 29.00
C ARG A 317 -14.18 -33.74 28.25
N SER A 318 -14.93 -33.21 27.28
CA SER A 318 -15.77 -34.03 26.40
C SER A 318 -14.97 -34.82 25.35
N THR A 319 -13.90 -34.23 24.80
CA THR A 319 -13.12 -34.82 23.68
C THR A 319 -12.09 -35.85 24.13
N HIS A 320 -11.48 -35.65 25.31
CA HIS A 320 -10.38 -36.47 25.85
C HIS A 320 -10.78 -37.28 27.09
N ARG A 321 -12.08 -37.61 27.20
CA ARG A 321 -12.64 -38.34 28.33
C ARG A 321 -11.97 -39.71 28.50
N GLY A 322 -11.39 -39.95 29.68
CA GLY A 322 -10.68 -41.19 30.00
C GLY A 322 -9.17 -41.20 29.70
N ILE A 323 -8.62 -40.13 29.13
CA ILE A 323 -7.16 -39.91 29.00
C ILE A 323 -6.68 -38.58 29.61
N LEU A 324 -7.57 -37.61 29.77
CA LEU A 324 -7.33 -36.37 30.51
C LEU A 324 -7.54 -36.62 32.03
N PRO A 325 -6.57 -36.31 32.90
CA PRO A 325 -6.76 -36.36 34.36
C PRO A 325 -7.88 -35.46 34.86
N GLU A 326 -8.54 -35.85 35.95
CA GLU A 326 -9.57 -35.04 36.62
C GLU A 326 -8.98 -34.41 37.88
N PHE A 327 -9.09 -33.09 38.03
CA PHE A 327 -8.80 -32.42 39.30
C PHE A 327 -9.86 -32.78 40.35
N THR A 328 -9.44 -33.01 41.59
CA THR A 328 -10.35 -33.08 42.76
C THR A 328 -10.97 -31.70 43.05
N PRO A 329 -12.13 -31.62 43.75
CA PRO A 329 -12.73 -30.35 44.16
C PRO A 329 -11.76 -29.43 44.93
N GLU A 330 -10.90 -30.04 45.76
CA GLU A 330 -9.86 -29.39 46.55
C GLU A 330 -8.76 -28.82 45.64
N GLU A 331 -8.27 -29.60 44.67
CA GLU A 331 -7.30 -29.12 43.69
C GLU A 331 -7.85 -27.99 42.82
N LYS A 332 -9.11 -28.04 42.37
CA LYS A 332 -9.74 -26.94 41.61
C LYS A 332 -9.74 -25.63 42.40
N HIS A 333 -10.05 -25.70 43.70
CA HIS A 333 -9.98 -24.54 44.57
C HIS A 333 -8.55 -24.02 44.76
N TRP A 334 -7.56 -24.91 44.68
CA TRP A 334 -6.15 -24.63 44.93
C TRP A 334 -5.38 -24.14 43.68
N VAL A 335 -5.71 -24.59 42.47
CA VAL A 335 -5.04 -24.13 41.22
C VAL A 335 -5.60 -22.81 40.69
N ARG A 336 -6.88 -22.49 40.95
CA ARG A 336 -7.49 -21.24 40.50
C ARG A 336 -6.92 -20.01 41.22
N GLY A 337 -6.75 -18.90 40.50
CA GLY A 337 -6.21 -17.64 41.01
C GLY A 337 -4.70 -17.63 41.23
N THR A 338 -3.95 -18.67 40.83
CA THR A 338 -2.50 -18.82 41.10
C THR A 338 -1.59 -18.02 40.16
N ALA A 339 -2.06 -16.88 39.64
CA ALA A 339 -1.27 -15.96 38.85
C ALA A 339 -1.76 -14.52 39.02
N ASP A 340 -0.85 -13.61 39.34
CA ASP A 340 -1.19 -12.22 39.70
C ASP A 340 -1.42 -11.33 38.47
N PHE A 341 -0.94 -11.78 37.31
CA PHE A 341 -1.12 -11.18 35.99
C PHE A 341 -1.11 -12.29 34.92
N PHE A 342 -1.64 -12.00 33.74
CA PHE A 342 -1.60 -12.93 32.61
C PHE A 342 -0.32 -12.70 31.79
N SER A 343 0.44 -13.76 31.49
CA SER A 343 1.62 -13.65 30.63
C SER A 343 1.47 -14.42 29.32
N LEU A 344 1.56 -13.70 28.19
CA LEU A 344 1.37 -14.24 26.85
C LEU A 344 2.70 -14.50 26.13
N SER A 345 2.87 -15.70 25.59
CA SER A 345 3.84 -16.00 24.53
C SER A 345 3.14 -16.04 23.17
N PHE A 346 3.61 -15.23 22.22
CA PHE A 346 3.08 -15.16 20.87
C PHE A 346 4.23 -15.01 19.86
N GLY A 347 4.61 -16.13 19.27
CA GLY A 347 5.77 -16.25 18.40
C GLY A 347 5.69 -17.44 17.43
N PRO A 348 6.78 -17.72 16.69
CA PRO A 348 6.76 -18.68 15.58
C PRO A 348 6.51 -20.13 16.01
N ASN A 349 6.92 -20.51 17.22
CA ASN A 349 6.69 -21.85 17.78
C ASN A 349 5.19 -22.16 17.85
N ASN A 350 4.42 -21.24 18.44
CA ASN A 350 2.97 -21.39 18.61
C ASN A 350 2.25 -21.30 17.26
N LEU A 351 2.60 -20.35 16.38
CA LEU A 351 1.97 -20.22 15.05
C LEU A 351 2.27 -21.41 14.12
N ARG A 352 3.44 -22.05 14.22
CA ARG A 352 3.73 -23.29 13.48
C ARG A 352 2.90 -24.46 14.02
N LEU A 353 2.75 -24.59 15.33
CA LEU A 353 1.88 -25.59 15.95
C LEU A 353 0.41 -25.41 15.60
N GLY A 354 -0.10 -24.17 15.60
CA GLY A 354 -1.44 -23.86 15.12
C GLY A 354 -1.68 -24.37 13.69
N ARG A 355 -0.67 -24.33 12.81
CA ARG A 355 -0.77 -24.85 11.43
C ARG A 355 -0.87 -26.37 11.38
N SER A 356 -0.17 -27.11 12.25
CA SER A 356 -0.40 -28.56 12.40
C SER A 356 -1.75 -28.88 13.06
N LEU A 357 -2.31 -27.99 13.88
CA LEU A 357 -3.66 -28.14 14.43
C LEU A 357 -4.78 -27.71 13.47
N ALA A 358 -4.46 -27.12 12.32
CA ALA A 358 -5.42 -26.61 11.34
C ALA A 358 -6.17 -27.71 10.55
N HIS A 359 -6.11 -28.98 10.98
CA HIS A 359 -6.91 -30.09 10.46
C HIS A 359 -8.43 -29.81 10.48
N TYR A 360 -8.90 -28.86 11.30
CA TYR A 360 -10.27 -28.35 11.32
C TYR A 360 -10.66 -27.45 10.13
N GLY A 361 -9.77 -27.25 9.13
CA GLY A 361 -10.07 -26.55 7.87
C GLY A 361 -10.09 -25.01 7.94
N GLN A 362 -9.77 -24.44 9.11
CA GLN A 362 -9.72 -23.00 9.37
C GLN A 362 -8.30 -22.44 9.11
N THR A 363 -8.11 -21.11 9.20
CA THR A 363 -6.82 -20.47 8.83
C THR A 363 -6.12 -19.83 10.02
N VAL A 364 -4.81 -20.06 10.15
CA VAL A 364 -3.97 -19.51 11.23
C VAL A 364 -3.38 -18.18 10.82
N TYR A 365 -3.60 -17.14 11.62
CA TYR A 365 -3.16 -15.77 11.33
C TYR A 365 -2.25 -15.20 12.44
N PRO A 366 -1.27 -14.35 12.10
CA PRO A 366 -0.46 -13.63 13.08
C PRO A 366 -1.22 -12.40 13.61
N ASP A 367 -2.24 -12.63 14.44
CA ASP A 367 -2.98 -11.56 15.12
C ASP A 367 -2.93 -11.63 16.64
N MET A 368 -1.97 -10.89 17.22
CA MET A 368 -1.78 -10.79 18.67
C MET A 368 -2.91 -9.99 19.33
N ARG A 369 -3.48 -9.00 18.64
CA ARG A 369 -4.59 -8.17 19.14
C ARG A 369 -5.82 -9.01 19.41
N ARG A 370 -6.16 -9.92 18.49
CA ARG A 370 -7.29 -10.85 18.68
C ARG A 370 -7.07 -11.84 19.82
N VAL A 371 -5.86 -12.36 20.03
CA VAL A 371 -5.56 -13.19 21.22
C VAL A 371 -5.74 -12.39 22.52
N LEU A 372 -5.21 -11.16 22.58
CA LEU A 372 -5.37 -10.27 23.73
C LEU A 372 -6.86 -9.95 24.01
N GLY A 373 -7.64 -9.69 22.96
CA GLY A 373 -9.08 -9.47 23.05
C GLY A 373 -9.89 -10.73 23.40
N TRP A 374 -9.41 -11.93 23.07
CA TRP A 374 -10.00 -13.21 23.49
C TRP A 374 -9.74 -13.47 24.98
N VAL A 375 -8.49 -13.30 25.42
CA VAL A 375 -8.06 -13.40 26.83
C VAL A 375 -8.90 -12.49 27.73
N ARG A 376 -9.15 -11.24 27.32
CA ARG A 376 -9.99 -10.28 28.08
C ARG A 376 -11.46 -10.72 28.22
N LEU A 377 -11.99 -11.48 27.26
CA LEU A 377 -13.38 -11.93 27.27
C LEU A 377 -13.59 -13.22 28.07
N GLU A 378 -12.61 -14.14 28.02
CA GLU A 378 -12.66 -15.41 28.74
C GLU A 378 -12.30 -15.28 30.23
N TYR A 379 -11.24 -14.53 30.54
CA TYR A 379 -10.66 -14.45 31.89
C TYR A 379 -10.86 -13.08 32.55
N GLY A 380 -11.65 -12.21 31.92
CA GLY A 380 -11.95 -10.87 32.39
C GLY A 380 -10.81 -9.87 32.22
N ASP A 381 -10.95 -8.71 32.86
CA ASP A 381 -9.99 -7.62 32.76
C ASP A 381 -8.77 -7.85 33.67
N LEU A 382 -7.81 -8.65 33.20
CA LEU A 382 -6.54 -8.92 33.88
C LEU A 382 -5.41 -7.98 33.40
N PRO A 383 -4.39 -7.68 34.23
CA PRO A 383 -3.14 -7.10 33.76
C PRO A 383 -2.42 -8.10 32.85
N VAL A 384 -1.89 -7.65 31.71
CA VAL A 384 -1.21 -8.53 30.75
C VAL A 384 0.24 -8.13 30.49
N LEU A 385 1.15 -9.11 30.55
CA LEU A 385 2.51 -9.00 30.04
C LEU A 385 2.62 -9.78 28.73
N VAL A 386 3.08 -9.13 27.64
CA VAL A 386 3.52 -9.86 26.44
C VAL A 386 4.96 -10.32 26.70
N ALA A 387 5.10 -11.52 27.28
CA ALA A 387 6.37 -12.04 27.79
C ALA A 387 7.28 -12.63 26.69
N GLU A 388 6.71 -13.04 25.55
CA GLU A 388 7.44 -13.37 24.33
C GLU A 388 6.71 -12.78 23.13
N GLY A 389 7.24 -11.71 22.52
CA GLY A 389 6.74 -11.13 21.28
C GLY A 389 7.85 -11.01 20.23
N GLY A 390 7.80 -11.84 19.18
CA GLY A 390 8.86 -11.84 18.16
C GLY A 390 8.64 -12.80 17.01
N TRP A 391 9.62 -12.84 16.09
CA TRP A 391 9.62 -13.72 14.92
C TRP A 391 10.97 -14.45 14.78
N PHE A 392 11.33 -14.85 13.56
CA PHE A 392 12.62 -15.41 13.20
C PHE A 392 13.01 -14.99 11.77
N SER A 393 14.31 -14.93 11.49
CA SER A 393 14.89 -14.92 10.15
C SER A 393 15.59 -16.26 9.86
N ALA A 394 15.97 -16.51 8.60
CA ALA A 394 16.80 -17.66 8.26
C ALA A 394 18.26 -17.42 8.69
N ALA A 395 19.04 -18.49 8.93
CA ALA A 395 20.45 -18.39 9.38
C ALA A 395 21.35 -17.47 8.54
N ALA A 396 21.09 -17.39 7.23
CA ALA A 396 21.81 -16.54 6.27
C ALA A 396 21.47 -15.04 6.36
N VAL A 397 20.52 -14.65 7.20
CA VAL A 397 20.18 -13.24 7.47
C VAL A 397 20.99 -12.77 8.67
N GLU A 398 22.09 -12.06 8.40
CA GLU A 398 23.01 -11.58 9.43
C GLU A 398 22.48 -10.35 10.19
N ARG A 399 22.82 -9.14 9.70
CA ARG A 399 22.59 -7.85 10.38
C ARG A 399 21.43 -7.05 9.77
N GLU A 400 21.18 -7.25 8.48
CA GLU A 400 20.05 -6.65 7.75
C GLU A 400 18.86 -7.59 7.79
N ASP A 401 18.01 -7.41 8.80
CA ASP A 401 16.84 -8.24 9.10
C ASP A 401 15.53 -7.52 8.81
N THR A 402 15.47 -6.84 7.66
CA THR A 402 14.42 -5.90 7.25
C THR A 402 12.99 -6.44 7.42
N ASP A 403 12.72 -7.71 7.12
CA ASP A 403 11.37 -8.31 7.31
C ASP A 403 10.93 -8.35 8.78
N ALA A 404 11.86 -8.58 9.71
CA ALA A 404 11.58 -8.67 11.13
C ALA A 404 11.22 -7.31 11.74
N ILE A 405 11.70 -6.19 11.14
CA ILE A 405 11.25 -4.82 11.50
C ILE A 405 9.74 -4.70 11.33
N TYR A 406 9.19 -5.10 10.17
CA TYR A 406 7.77 -4.94 9.87
C TYR A 406 6.86 -5.87 10.68
N LEU A 407 7.35 -7.07 11.02
CA LEU A 407 6.63 -7.99 11.90
C LEU A 407 6.64 -7.49 13.36
N MET A 408 7.76 -6.97 13.86
CA MET A 408 7.81 -6.32 15.18
C MET A 408 6.94 -5.07 15.23
N LYS A 409 7.00 -4.22 14.19
CA LYS A 409 6.13 -3.05 14.00
C LYS A 409 4.65 -3.44 14.06
N ARG A 410 4.26 -4.53 13.38
CA ARG A 410 2.88 -5.06 13.41
C ARG A 410 2.47 -5.50 14.80
N PHE A 411 3.28 -6.32 15.47
CA PHE A 411 2.94 -6.84 16.80
C PHE A 411 2.83 -5.75 17.86
N ILE A 412 3.79 -4.82 17.91
CA ILE A 412 3.72 -3.69 18.84
C ILE A 412 2.50 -2.79 18.53
N ASN A 413 2.13 -2.60 17.25
CA ASN A 413 0.92 -1.84 16.93
C ASN A 413 -0.37 -2.59 17.29
N GLN A 414 -0.42 -3.91 17.11
CA GLN A 414 -1.53 -4.77 17.57
C GLN A 414 -1.72 -4.69 19.09
N VAL A 415 -0.64 -4.65 19.88
CA VAL A 415 -0.71 -4.43 21.33
C VAL A 415 -1.28 -3.05 21.65
N LEU A 416 -0.77 -1.98 21.02
CA LEU A 416 -1.26 -0.62 21.25
C LEU A 416 -2.74 -0.47 20.88
N GLN A 417 -3.17 -1.09 19.78
CA GLN A 417 -4.58 -1.16 19.38
C GLN A 417 -5.44 -1.95 20.39
N ALA A 418 -4.94 -3.07 20.93
CA ALA A 418 -5.64 -3.84 21.95
C ALA A 418 -5.86 -3.03 23.24
N MET A 419 -4.90 -2.18 23.60
CA MET A 419 -5.03 -1.27 24.75
C MET A 419 -6.02 -0.13 24.48
N VAL A 420 -5.91 0.53 23.32
CA VAL A 420 -6.67 1.76 23.00
C VAL A 420 -8.10 1.48 22.55
N PHE A 421 -8.33 0.46 21.71
CA PHE A 421 -9.64 0.16 21.14
C PHE A 421 -10.36 -0.99 21.85
N ASP A 422 -9.62 -2.02 22.27
CA ASP A 422 -10.22 -3.24 22.85
C ASP A 422 -10.16 -3.26 24.39
N GLY A 423 -9.56 -2.24 25.00
CA GLY A 423 -9.50 -2.02 26.46
C GLY A 423 -8.67 -3.04 27.24
N VAL A 424 -7.72 -3.73 26.62
CA VAL A 424 -6.87 -4.74 27.28
C VAL A 424 -5.77 -4.05 28.09
N ARG A 425 -5.64 -4.38 29.39
CA ARG A 425 -4.65 -3.78 30.30
C ARG A 425 -3.25 -4.38 30.16
N VAL A 426 -2.66 -4.26 28.97
CA VAL A 426 -1.26 -4.64 28.74
C VAL A 426 -0.32 -3.64 29.43
N PHE A 427 0.62 -4.11 30.24
CA PHE A 427 1.56 -3.26 30.99
C PHE A 427 3.02 -3.37 30.55
N GLY A 428 3.37 -4.37 29.74
CA GLY A 428 4.72 -4.54 29.21
C GLY A 428 4.79 -5.39 27.93
N TYR A 429 5.90 -5.24 27.22
CA TYR A 429 6.21 -5.97 25.99
C TYR A 429 7.69 -6.40 25.97
N THR A 430 7.92 -7.70 25.87
CA THR A 430 9.25 -8.32 25.79
C THR A 430 9.52 -8.75 24.35
N ALA A 431 10.40 -8.04 23.66
CA ALA A 431 10.87 -8.44 22.34
C ALA A 431 11.74 -9.70 22.44
N TRP A 432 11.44 -10.76 21.66
CA TRP A 432 12.21 -12.01 21.71
C TRP A 432 13.02 -12.26 20.43
N SER A 433 14.34 -12.48 20.47
CA SER A 433 15.26 -12.56 21.64
C SER A 433 16.25 -11.37 21.69
N LEU A 434 17.01 -11.25 22.79
CA LEU A 434 18.13 -10.30 22.88
C LEU A 434 19.24 -10.66 21.86
N VAL A 435 19.80 -11.86 21.98
CA VAL A 435 20.86 -12.39 21.08
C VAL A 435 20.36 -13.57 20.25
N ASP A 436 21.02 -13.81 19.12
CA ASP A 436 20.88 -15.09 18.40
C ASP A 436 21.43 -16.23 19.25
N GLY A 437 20.71 -17.34 19.32
CA GLY A 437 21.08 -18.50 20.13
C GLY A 437 20.77 -19.83 19.44
N PHE A 438 20.74 -20.90 20.23
CA PHE A 438 20.29 -22.22 19.79
C PHE A 438 18.75 -22.26 19.75
N GLU A 439 18.13 -22.39 18.59
CA GLU A 439 16.67 -22.30 18.41
C GLU A 439 15.99 -23.68 18.47
N TRP A 440 16.25 -24.42 19.55
CA TRP A 440 15.59 -25.67 19.90
C TRP A 440 15.66 -26.70 18.75
N ASN A 441 14.52 -27.21 18.28
CA ASN A 441 14.43 -28.17 17.17
C ASN A 441 14.84 -27.59 15.79
N TYR A 442 15.21 -26.32 15.71
CA TYR A 442 15.80 -25.68 14.52
C TYR A 442 17.33 -25.54 14.59
N GLY A 443 17.96 -25.80 15.75
CA GLY A 443 19.37 -25.55 15.97
C GLY A 443 19.74 -24.11 15.61
N TYR A 444 20.78 -23.93 14.78
CA TYR A 444 21.20 -22.61 14.29
C TYR A 444 20.64 -22.25 12.90
N SER A 445 19.67 -23.01 12.37
CA SER A 445 19.10 -22.79 11.01
C SER A 445 18.17 -21.57 10.90
N VAL A 446 17.75 -21.01 12.04
CA VAL A 446 16.99 -19.76 12.16
C VAL A 446 17.61 -18.86 13.22
N ARG A 447 17.29 -17.56 13.17
CA ARG A 447 17.83 -16.51 14.04
C ARG A 447 16.68 -15.68 14.60
N ARG A 448 16.72 -15.31 15.89
CA ARG A 448 15.66 -14.52 16.56
C ARG A 448 16.17 -13.28 17.31
N GLY A 449 17.49 -13.14 17.47
CA GLY A 449 18.08 -12.08 18.26
C GLY A 449 17.97 -10.71 17.61
N LEU A 450 17.75 -9.68 18.43
CA LEU A 450 18.02 -8.28 18.09
C LEU A 450 19.52 -8.05 17.80
N PHE A 451 20.40 -8.85 18.41
CA PHE A 451 21.84 -8.85 18.18
C PHE A 451 22.28 -10.11 17.42
N TYR A 452 22.97 -9.89 16.30
CA TYR A 452 23.61 -10.92 15.48
C TYR A 452 24.85 -11.47 16.18
N LEU A 453 24.96 -12.80 16.21
CA LEU A 453 26.18 -13.52 16.58
C LEU A 453 26.73 -14.33 15.39
N ASP A 454 28.03 -14.21 15.16
CA ASP A 454 28.78 -15.14 14.33
C ASP A 454 29.22 -16.33 15.20
N PHE A 455 28.51 -17.45 15.09
CA PHE A 455 28.79 -18.66 15.86
C PHE A 455 30.14 -19.32 15.51
N SER A 456 30.74 -18.96 14.37
CA SER A 456 32.06 -19.47 13.94
C SER A 456 33.23 -18.74 14.60
N GLN A 457 33.02 -17.53 15.13
CA GLN A 457 34.03 -16.77 15.85
C GLN A 457 33.98 -17.07 17.36
N ALA A 458 35.13 -17.31 17.98
CA ALA A 458 35.23 -17.59 19.42
C ALA A 458 34.93 -16.37 20.32
N ASN A 459 34.88 -15.15 19.76
CA ASN A 459 34.57 -13.91 20.49
C ASN A 459 33.06 -13.65 20.64
N ARG A 460 32.22 -14.25 19.79
CA ARG A 460 30.75 -14.18 19.81
C ARG A 460 30.20 -12.78 20.14
N THR A 461 30.79 -11.77 19.49
CA THR A 461 30.50 -10.35 19.76
C THR A 461 29.06 -10.00 19.38
N ARG A 462 28.34 -9.34 20.29
CA ARG A 462 26.96 -8.90 20.11
C ARG A 462 26.88 -7.73 19.14
N VAL A 463 26.51 -7.96 17.87
CA VAL A 463 26.37 -6.90 16.86
C VAL A 463 24.89 -6.52 16.67
N PRO A 464 24.45 -5.28 16.93
CA PRO A 464 23.04 -4.89 16.78
C PRO A 464 22.58 -4.99 15.33
N LYS A 465 21.47 -5.71 15.10
CA LYS A 465 20.79 -5.78 13.80
C LYS A 465 19.94 -4.54 13.56
N THR A 466 19.35 -4.43 12.37
CA THR A 466 18.45 -3.32 12.05
C THR A 466 17.13 -3.35 12.86
N THR A 467 16.67 -4.51 13.32
CA THR A 467 15.60 -4.61 14.34
C THR A 467 15.98 -4.00 15.69
N ALA A 468 17.24 -4.13 16.16
CA ALA A 468 17.67 -3.49 17.41
C ALA A 468 17.61 -1.96 17.30
N GLN A 469 17.96 -1.42 16.13
CA GLN A 469 17.90 0.02 15.84
C GLN A 469 16.44 0.51 15.79
N PHE A 470 15.56 -0.26 15.15
CA PHE A 470 14.10 -0.01 15.17
C PHE A 470 13.53 -0.05 16.59
N TYR A 471 13.78 -1.13 17.34
CA TYR A 471 13.19 -1.33 18.66
C TYR A 471 13.66 -0.27 19.65
N ARG A 472 14.96 0.08 19.64
CA ARG A 472 15.52 1.20 20.40
C ARG A 472 14.79 2.52 20.14
N GLN A 473 14.44 2.83 18.89
CA GLN A 473 13.73 4.05 18.56
C GLN A 473 12.26 4.00 19.04
N VAL A 474 11.58 2.85 18.93
CA VAL A 474 10.22 2.66 19.49
C VAL A 474 10.20 2.81 21.01
N ILE A 475 11.20 2.30 21.73
CA ILE A 475 11.33 2.46 23.19
C ILE A 475 11.55 3.93 23.55
N LYS A 476 12.48 4.61 22.87
CA LYS A 476 12.82 6.02 23.08
C LYS A 476 11.61 6.94 22.86
N ASP A 477 10.80 6.65 21.83
CA ASP A 477 9.59 7.41 21.51
C ASP A 477 8.36 6.91 22.32
N ASN A 478 8.52 5.84 23.11
CA ASN A 478 7.48 5.13 23.84
C ASN A 478 6.25 4.78 22.98
N GLY A 479 6.48 4.26 21.77
CA GLY A 479 5.43 3.89 20.80
C GLY A 479 5.72 4.39 19.39
N PHE A 480 4.69 4.90 18.72
CA PHE A 480 4.76 5.36 17.33
C PHE A 480 4.25 6.80 17.21
N LEU A 481 5.18 7.76 17.12
CA LEU A 481 4.82 9.17 16.95
C LEU A 481 3.98 9.37 15.69
N SER A 482 2.98 10.25 15.76
CA SER A 482 2.34 10.80 14.57
C SER A 482 3.25 11.84 13.95
N ASP A 483 3.67 11.65 12.69
CA ASP A 483 4.28 12.74 11.93
C ASP A 483 3.32 13.94 11.93
N GLU A 484 3.81 15.15 12.23
CA GLU A 484 3.02 16.40 12.12
C GLU A 484 2.46 16.61 10.70
N ILE A 485 3.06 15.92 9.72
CA ILE A 485 2.60 15.76 8.33
C ILE A 485 1.13 15.31 8.25
N THR A 486 0.64 14.50 9.20
CA THR A 486 -0.68 13.85 9.15
C THR A 486 -1.86 14.82 9.30
N GLY A 487 -1.73 15.90 10.07
CA GLY A 487 -2.85 16.80 10.39
C GLY A 487 -3.56 17.37 9.16
N GLU A 488 -4.89 17.37 9.15
CA GLU A 488 -5.67 17.95 8.03
C GLU A 488 -5.36 19.44 7.85
N VAL A 489 -5.07 19.84 6.62
CA VAL A 489 -4.96 21.28 6.28
C VAL A 489 -6.32 21.78 5.81
N LYS A 490 -6.71 22.96 6.31
CA LYS A 490 -7.92 23.65 5.86
C LYS A 490 -7.58 24.65 4.75
N GLY A 491 -8.17 24.47 3.58
CA GLY A 491 -7.80 25.21 2.38
C GLY A 491 -8.67 24.90 1.17
N ARG A 492 -8.44 25.62 0.07
CA ARG A 492 -9.12 25.42 -1.22
C ARG A 492 -8.09 25.30 -2.35
N PHE A 493 -8.41 24.50 -3.35
CA PHE A 493 -7.72 24.48 -4.64
C PHE A 493 -8.11 25.73 -5.48
N PRO A 494 -7.33 26.08 -6.52
CA PRO A 494 -7.66 27.18 -7.44
C PRO A 494 -9.01 27.01 -8.14
N CYS A 495 -9.63 28.12 -8.56
CA CYS A 495 -10.86 28.07 -9.37
C CYS A 495 -10.63 27.48 -10.78
N ASP A 496 -9.38 27.36 -11.22
CA ASP A 496 -8.97 26.71 -12.48
C ASP A 496 -8.32 25.32 -12.25
N PHE A 497 -8.70 24.66 -11.15
CA PHE A 497 -8.25 23.30 -10.84
C PHE A 497 -9.11 22.25 -11.56
N HIS A 498 -8.48 21.28 -12.22
CA HIS A 498 -9.17 20.19 -12.91
C HIS A 498 -9.68 19.17 -11.88
N TRP A 499 -10.96 19.24 -11.56
CA TRP A 499 -11.69 18.16 -10.90
C TRP A 499 -12.04 17.12 -11.95
N GLY A 500 -11.34 15.98 -11.93
CA GLY A 500 -11.35 15.02 -13.02
C GLY A 500 -11.86 13.64 -12.67
N VAL A 501 -12.39 12.94 -13.66
CA VAL A 501 -12.55 11.47 -13.63
C VAL A 501 -11.84 10.88 -14.84
N ALA A 502 -11.09 9.82 -14.62
CA ALA A 502 -10.35 9.10 -15.65
C ALA A 502 -11.02 7.76 -16.01
N ASP A 503 -10.83 7.34 -17.26
CA ASP A 503 -11.16 6.03 -17.79
C ASP A 503 -10.08 5.58 -18.79
N SER A 504 -10.09 4.31 -19.16
CA SER A 504 -9.19 3.69 -20.15
C SER A 504 -9.63 4.08 -21.58
N SER A 505 -9.37 3.23 -22.58
CA SER A 505 -9.97 3.36 -23.91
C SER A 505 -11.49 3.46 -23.82
N LEU A 506 -12.06 4.55 -24.34
CA LEU A 506 -13.51 4.73 -24.43
C LEU A 506 -14.05 3.73 -25.47
N GLN A 507 -14.94 2.84 -25.02
CA GLN A 507 -15.59 1.85 -25.87
C GLN A 507 -16.45 2.55 -26.93
N VAL A 508 -16.10 2.34 -28.20
CA VAL A 508 -16.86 2.81 -29.35
C VAL A 508 -18.01 1.83 -29.59
N ASN A 509 -19.24 2.33 -29.48
CA ASN A 509 -20.44 1.58 -29.81
C ASN A 509 -20.91 2.03 -31.21
N PHE A 510 -20.50 1.29 -32.24
CA PHE A 510 -20.77 1.53 -33.67
C PHE A 510 -22.24 1.47 -34.11
N TYR A 511 -23.17 1.39 -33.16
CA TYR A 511 -24.59 1.49 -33.41
C TYR A 511 -25.05 2.92 -33.10
N PRO A 512 -25.10 3.86 -34.08
CA PRO A 512 -25.85 5.12 -33.98
C PRO A 512 -27.36 4.87 -33.92
N PHE A 513 -27.78 3.61 -33.84
CA PHE A 513 -29.16 3.16 -33.91
C PHE A 513 -29.82 3.26 -32.52
N SER A 514 -30.08 4.49 -32.09
CA SER A 514 -31.43 4.77 -31.59
C SER A 514 -32.42 4.19 -32.62
N PRO A 515 -33.51 3.49 -32.22
CA PRO A 515 -34.48 2.91 -33.17
C PRO A 515 -35.33 3.96 -33.93
N GLN A 516 -34.86 5.20 -33.97
CA GLN A 516 -35.47 6.36 -34.59
C GLN A 516 -34.71 6.66 -35.88
N PHE A 517 -35.42 6.80 -37.01
CA PHE A 517 -34.87 7.15 -38.32
C PHE A 517 -33.93 6.11 -38.96
N THR A 518 -33.88 4.86 -38.47
CA THR A 518 -33.02 3.79 -39.01
C THR A 518 -33.69 2.91 -40.05
N ASP A 519 -35.01 2.89 -40.07
CA ASP A 519 -35.80 2.07 -40.98
C ASP A 519 -36.07 2.84 -42.29
N PRO A 520 -35.61 2.36 -43.45
CA PRO A 520 -35.89 3.02 -44.73
C PRO A 520 -37.29 2.71 -45.27
N HIS A 521 -37.97 1.67 -44.78
CA HIS A 521 -39.20 1.20 -45.42
C HIS A 521 -40.39 2.09 -45.08
N LEU A 522 -41.24 2.37 -46.08
CA LEU A 522 -42.54 2.99 -45.84
C LEU A 522 -43.52 1.92 -45.34
N TYR A 523 -44.30 2.23 -44.29
CA TYR A 523 -45.35 1.36 -43.77
C TYR A 523 -46.74 1.99 -43.93
N SER A 524 -47.71 1.19 -44.35
CA SER A 524 -49.14 1.51 -44.22
C SER A 524 -49.62 1.11 -42.83
N TRP A 525 -50.25 2.02 -42.10
CA TRP A 525 -50.76 1.79 -40.75
C TRP A 525 -52.29 1.64 -40.74
N ASN A 526 -52.78 0.49 -40.27
CA ASN A 526 -54.22 0.20 -40.21
C ASN A 526 -54.88 0.78 -38.94
N LEU A 527 -54.85 2.12 -38.82
CA LEU A 527 -55.28 2.87 -37.64
C LEU A 527 -56.72 2.56 -37.16
N THR A 528 -57.62 2.20 -38.07
CA THR A 528 -59.04 1.92 -37.80
C THR A 528 -59.39 0.43 -37.77
N GLY A 529 -58.40 -0.46 -37.86
CA GLY A 529 -58.59 -1.91 -37.94
C GLY A 529 -57.74 -2.70 -36.95
N ASP A 530 -56.86 -3.57 -37.45
CA ASP A 530 -55.98 -4.43 -36.65
C ASP A 530 -54.78 -3.67 -36.02
N GLY A 531 -54.65 -2.36 -36.26
CA GLY A 531 -53.54 -1.53 -35.79
C GLY A 531 -52.18 -1.85 -36.44
N ALA A 532 -52.12 -2.80 -37.37
CA ALA A 532 -50.86 -3.33 -37.90
C ALA A 532 -50.15 -2.35 -38.83
N LEU A 533 -48.81 -2.42 -38.82
CA LEU A 533 -47.93 -1.79 -39.79
C LEU A 533 -47.59 -2.81 -40.89
N ARG A 534 -47.89 -2.48 -42.15
CA ARG A 534 -47.61 -3.35 -43.32
C ARG A 534 -46.64 -2.64 -44.27
N PRO A 535 -45.46 -3.22 -44.59
CA PRO A 535 -44.45 -2.55 -45.41
C PRO A 535 -44.91 -2.41 -46.87
N VAL A 536 -44.67 -1.25 -47.46
CA VAL A 536 -44.97 -0.93 -48.85
C VAL A 536 -43.84 -1.45 -49.72
N GLN A 537 -44.09 -2.58 -50.40
CA GLN A 537 -43.12 -3.24 -51.27
C GLN A 537 -42.54 -2.28 -52.32
N GLY A 538 -41.21 -2.25 -52.41
CA GLY A 538 -40.47 -1.43 -53.38
C GLY A 538 -40.27 0.04 -53.03
N VAL A 539 -40.73 0.54 -51.87
CA VAL A 539 -40.59 1.96 -51.47
C VAL A 539 -39.63 2.11 -50.29
N ASN A 540 -38.43 2.62 -50.58
CA ASN A 540 -37.43 3.03 -49.60
C ASN A 540 -37.34 4.57 -49.53
N LEU A 541 -37.38 5.12 -48.32
CA LEU A 541 -37.25 6.53 -48.01
C LEU A 541 -35.78 6.93 -47.82
N HIS A 542 -35.46 8.19 -48.12
CA HIS A 542 -34.11 8.72 -47.86
C HIS A 542 -33.93 8.99 -46.35
N ILE A 543 -33.14 8.15 -45.69
CA ILE A 543 -32.75 8.33 -44.29
C ILE A 543 -31.86 9.58 -44.15
N ARG A 544 -32.07 10.37 -43.09
CA ARG A 544 -31.23 11.55 -42.75
C ARG A 544 -29.80 11.14 -42.36
N GLY A 545 -28.82 12.01 -42.57
CA GLY A 545 -27.47 11.78 -42.03
C GLY A 545 -27.50 11.73 -40.49
N ALA A 546 -26.96 10.66 -39.90
CA ALA A 546 -26.99 10.42 -38.45
C ALA A 546 -26.30 11.54 -37.65
N GLN A 547 -26.85 11.85 -36.48
CA GLN A 547 -26.43 12.94 -35.61
C GLN A 547 -25.84 12.40 -34.29
N CYS A 548 -25.09 13.24 -33.57
CA CYS A 548 -24.43 12.84 -32.31
C CYS A 548 -25.41 12.39 -31.21
N THR A 549 -26.65 12.85 -31.27
CA THR A 549 -27.78 12.43 -30.43
C THR A 549 -28.20 10.97 -30.62
N ASP A 550 -27.87 10.37 -31.76
CA ASP A 550 -28.44 9.10 -32.20
C ASP A 550 -27.67 7.93 -31.54
N TYR A 551 -26.39 8.14 -31.22
CA TYR A 551 -25.61 7.28 -30.34
C TYR A 551 -26.08 7.40 -28.87
N LEU A 552 -27.16 6.70 -28.50
CA LEU A 552 -27.71 6.72 -27.13
C LEU A 552 -26.66 6.43 -26.03
N ALA A 553 -25.64 5.62 -26.34
CA ALA A 553 -24.52 5.34 -25.46
C ALA A 553 -23.72 6.60 -25.04
N ILE A 554 -23.56 7.59 -25.94
CA ILE A 554 -22.89 8.86 -25.64
C ILE A 554 -23.70 9.64 -24.61
N SER A 555 -25.02 9.78 -24.82
CA SER A 555 -25.91 10.50 -23.90
C SER A 555 -25.90 9.88 -22.50
N GLY A 556 -26.01 8.55 -22.40
CA GLY A 556 -25.94 7.83 -21.13
C GLY A 556 -24.60 8.01 -20.41
N HIS A 557 -23.47 7.90 -21.13
CA HIS A 557 -22.13 8.04 -20.55
C HIS A 557 -21.81 9.48 -20.14
N VAL A 558 -22.22 10.49 -20.92
CA VAL A 558 -22.07 11.91 -20.56
C VAL A 558 -22.94 12.26 -19.34
N SER A 559 -24.18 11.73 -19.26
CA SER A 559 -25.02 11.89 -18.06
C SER A 559 -24.38 11.25 -16.83
N LEU A 560 -23.80 10.05 -16.98
CA LEU A 560 -23.10 9.33 -15.91
C LEU A 560 -21.92 10.17 -15.38
N PHE A 561 -21.04 10.62 -16.27
CA PHE A 561 -19.90 11.47 -15.92
C PHE A 561 -20.35 12.80 -15.28
N LYS A 562 -21.31 13.51 -15.88
CA LYS A 562 -21.84 14.79 -15.34
C LYS A 562 -22.38 14.63 -13.91
N SER A 563 -22.97 13.48 -13.58
CA SER A 563 -23.48 13.21 -12.22
C SER A 563 -22.40 13.01 -11.15
N THR A 564 -21.11 12.90 -11.53
CA THR A 564 -19.99 12.95 -10.57
C THR A 564 -19.72 14.35 -10.02
N GLY A 565 -20.10 15.41 -10.77
CA GLY A 565 -19.76 16.80 -10.48
C GLY A 565 -18.37 17.24 -10.94
N ALA A 566 -17.55 16.32 -11.47
CA ALA A 566 -16.26 16.65 -12.07
C ALA A 566 -16.43 17.50 -13.34
N SER A 567 -15.48 18.41 -13.58
CA SER A 567 -15.49 19.32 -14.75
C SER A 567 -14.69 18.78 -15.94
N HIS A 568 -13.75 17.85 -15.70
CA HIS A 568 -12.88 17.29 -16.71
C HIS A 568 -13.02 15.77 -16.83
N TYR A 569 -13.06 15.26 -18.06
CA TYR A 569 -13.10 13.82 -18.34
C TYR A 569 -11.86 13.38 -19.11
N LEU A 570 -11.07 12.46 -18.53
CA LEU A 570 -9.91 11.87 -19.18
C LEU A 570 -10.25 10.49 -19.72
N PHE A 571 -10.00 10.26 -21.01
CA PHE A 571 -10.21 8.98 -21.66
C PHE A 571 -9.22 8.74 -22.80
N ALA A 572 -9.06 7.49 -23.22
CA ALA A 572 -8.23 7.15 -24.36
C ALA A 572 -9.00 6.84 -25.64
N LEU A 573 -8.37 7.16 -26.76
CA LEU A 573 -8.71 6.64 -28.08
C LEU A 573 -8.24 5.18 -28.22
N ASN A 574 -8.66 4.52 -29.29
CA ASN A 574 -8.16 3.21 -29.68
C ASN A 574 -7.46 3.30 -31.05
N TRP A 575 -6.13 3.24 -31.06
CA TRP A 575 -5.32 3.37 -32.27
C TRP A 575 -5.57 2.21 -33.26
N SER A 576 -5.60 0.96 -32.77
CA SER A 576 -5.84 -0.22 -33.62
C SER A 576 -7.25 -0.26 -34.23
N LEU A 577 -8.20 0.51 -33.66
CA LEU A 577 -9.53 0.72 -34.24
C LEU A 577 -9.52 1.82 -35.31
N ILE A 578 -8.95 3.00 -35.00
CA ILE A 578 -8.94 4.15 -35.92
C ILE A 578 -8.12 3.85 -37.18
N LEU A 579 -6.95 3.22 -37.03
CA LEU A 579 -6.04 2.86 -38.13
C LEU A 579 -5.69 1.37 -38.08
N SER A 580 -6.61 0.51 -38.55
CA SER A 580 -6.43 -0.95 -38.50
C SER A 580 -5.13 -1.47 -39.14
N GLN A 581 -4.65 -0.79 -40.20
CA GLN A 581 -3.39 -1.13 -40.89
C GLN A 581 -2.16 -0.42 -40.31
N GLY A 582 -2.35 0.52 -39.38
CA GLY A 582 -1.29 1.36 -38.81
C GLY A 582 -0.86 2.56 -39.67
N ASP A 583 -1.38 2.69 -40.89
CA ASP A 583 -1.19 3.83 -41.78
C ASP A 583 -2.52 4.53 -42.12
N LEU A 584 -2.47 5.52 -43.02
CA LEU A 584 -3.64 6.31 -43.43
C LEU A 584 -4.39 5.70 -44.65
N SER A 585 -4.10 4.46 -45.06
CA SER A 585 -4.74 3.83 -46.22
C SER A 585 -6.21 3.47 -45.97
N ASN A 586 -6.53 3.07 -44.74
CA ASN A 586 -7.87 2.67 -44.32
C ASN A 586 -8.18 3.22 -42.92
N VAL A 587 -8.77 4.42 -42.90
CA VAL A 587 -9.14 5.15 -41.67
C VAL A 587 -10.59 4.84 -41.30
N ASP A 588 -10.84 4.39 -40.07
CA ASP A 588 -12.20 4.23 -39.55
C ASP A 588 -12.83 5.60 -39.26
N THR A 589 -13.65 6.05 -40.22
CA THR A 589 -14.36 7.34 -40.15
C THR A 589 -15.53 7.33 -39.15
N GLU A 590 -16.13 6.17 -38.84
CA GLU A 590 -17.21 6.06 -37.86
C GLU A 590 -16.68 6.04 -36.43
N ALA A 591 -15.52 5.42 -36.18
CA ALA A 591 -14.81 5.55 -34.91
C ALA A 591 -14.45 7.03 -34.63
N LEU A 592 -13.86 7.73 -35.61
CA LEU A 592 -13.58 9.17 -35.49
C LEU A 592 -14.85 10.01 -35.30
N ARG A 593 -15.95 9.67 -35.98
CA ARG A 593 -17.26 10.31 -35.81
C ARG A 593 -17.81 10.13 -34.40
N TYR A 594 -17.72 8.93 -33.84
CA TYR A 594 -18.11 8.64 -32.46
C TYR A 594 -17.32 9.47 -31.45
N TYR A 595 -15.98 9.51 -31.58
CA TYR A 595 -15.13 10.34 -30.72
C TYR A 595 -15.43 11.84 -30.86
N ARG A 596 -15.59 12.35 -32.09
CA ARG A 596 -16.00 13.74 -32.35
C ARG A 596 -17.35 14.07 -31.72
N CYS A 597 -18.32 13.17 -31.83
CA CYS A 597 -19.64 13.34 -31.22
C CYS A 597 -19.57 13.33 -29.69
N PHE A 598 -18.80 12.43 -29.09
CA PHE A 598 -18.62 12.36 -27.64
C PHE A 598 -17.99 13.64 -27.08
N LEU A 599 -16.93 14.15 -27.74
CA LEU A 599 -16.32 15.44 -27.43
C LEU A 599 -17.29 16.62 -27.61
N THR A 600 -18.10 16.59 -28.67
CA THR A 600 -19.12 17.63 -28.94
C THR A 600 -20.19 17.66 -27.85
N GLU A 601 -20.70 16.51 -27.39
CA GLU A 601 -21.70 16.46 -26.31
C GLU A 601 -21.10 16.81 -24.94
N LEU A 602 -19.83 16.48 -24.64
CA LEU A 602 -19.14 17.00 -23.45
C LEU A 602 -19.06 18.54 -23.48
N HIS A 603 -18.56 19.11 -24.59
CA HIS A 603 -18.38 20.55 -24.73
C HIS A 603 -19.71 21.31 -24.62
N LYS A 604 -20.80 20.79 -25.22
CA LYS A 604 -22.17 21.33 -25.07
C LYS A 604 -22.68 21.35 -23.63
N GLN A 605 -22.18 20.47 -22.76
CA GLN A 605 -22.55 20.43 -21.33
C GLN A 605 -21.65 21.31 -20.45
N GLY A 606 -20.67 22.02 -21.02
CA GLY A 606 -19.69 22.80 -20.28
C GLY A 606 -18.61 21.96 -19.61
N LEU A 607 -18.31 20.77 -20.17
CA LEU A 607 -17.36 19.80 -19.64
C LEU A 607 -16.13 19.74 -20.56
N GLU A 608 -14.94 19.73 -19.97
CA GLU A 608 -13.67 19.67 -20.72
C GLU A 608 -13.16 18.23 -20.88
N ALA A 609 -12.46 17.99 -21.99
CA ALA A 609 -11.93 16.68 -22.35
C ALA A 609 -10.39 16.66 -22.31
N VAL A 610 -9.85 15.61 -21.71
CA VAL A 610 -8.43 15.25 -21.80
C VAL A 610 -8.34 13.94 -22.58
N VAL A 611 -7.62 13.95 -23.69
CA VAL A 611 -7.61 12.81 -24.62
C VAL A 611 -6.23 12.15 -24.66
N THR A 612 -6.21 10.86 -24.34
CA THR A 612 -5.03 10.00 -24.50
C THR A 612 -5.02 9.38 -25.90
N LEU A 613 -3.97 9.64 -26.69
CA LEU A 613 -3.83 9.10 -28.05
C LEU A 613 -3.60 7.58 -28.04
N TYR A 614 -2.71 7.08 -27.17
CA TYR A 614 -2.39 5.66 -27.04
C TYR A 614 -2.34 5.24 -25.57
N TYR A 615 -3.16 4.25 -25.23
CA TYR A 615 -3.28 3.68 -23.88
C TYR A 615 -2.98 2.17 -23.96
N PRO A 616 -1.74 1.75 -23.66
CA PRO A 616 -1.37 0.35 -23.62
C PRO A 616 -2.03 -0.36 -22.43
N THR A 617 -2.42 -1.63 -22.60
CA THR A 617 -2.64 -2.54 -21.46
C THR A 617 -2.26 -3.97 -21.84
N ASN A 618 -1.82 -4.75 -20.86
CA ASN A 618 -1.58 -6.20 -21.01
C ASN A 618 -2.88 -7.02 -21.17
N ARG A 619 -4.06 -6.37 -21.10
CA ARG A 619 -5.39 -6.98 -21.32
C ARG A 619 -5.93 -6.75 -22.73
N VAL A 620 -5.39 -5.78 -23.48
CA VAL A 620 -5.77 -5.50 -24.87
C VAL A 620 -4.82 -6.29 -25.79
N PRO A 621 -5.34 -7.02 -26.79
CA PRO A 621 -4.49 -7.72 -27.76
C PRO A 621 -3.46 -6.80 -28.41
N LEU A 622 -2.27 -7.34 -28.67
CA LEU A 622 -1.17 -6.64 -29.36
C LEU A 622 -0.76 -5.32 -28.67
N LEU A 623 -0.94 -5.22 -27.35
CA LEU A 623 -0.68 -4.02 -26.53
C LEU A 623 -1.47 -2.77 -26.96
N GLY A 624 -2.51 -2.93 -27.79
CA GLY A 624 -3.27 -1.82 -28.38
C GLY A 624 -2.67 -1.23 -29.67
N LEU A 625 -1.60 -1.84 -30.21
CA LEU A 625 -1.05 -1.47 -31.51
C LEU A 625 -1.89 -2.06 -32.67
N PRO A 626 -1.98 -1.36 -33.81
CA PRO A 626 -2.40 -1.95 -35.08
C PRO A 626 -1.60 -3.22 -35.44
N SER A 627 -2.27 -4.24 -35.95
CA SER A 627 -1.68 -5.58 -36.14
C SER A 627 -0.40 -5.59 -37.00
N PRO A 628 -0.30 -4.84 -38.12
CA PRO A 628 0.94 -4.81 -38.91
C PRO A 628 2.13 -4.19 -38.15
N LEU A 629 1.89 -3.15 -37.33
CA LEU A 629 2.95 -2.51 -36.54
C LEU A 629 3.47 -3.46 -35.46
N HIS A 630 2.57 -4.15 -34.75
CA HIS A 630 2.97 -5.20 -33.80
C HIS A 630 3.75 -6.33 -34.48
N ALA A 631 3.28 -6.83 -35.63
CA ALA A 631 3.97 -7.86 -36.40
C ALA A 631 5.37 -7.43 -36.88
N SER A 632 5.57 -6.13 -37.13
CA SER A 632 6.87 -5.55 -37.49
C SER A 632 7.83 -5.29 -36.31
N GLY A 633 7.50 -5.76 -35.10
CA GLY A 633 8.31 -5.59 -33.88
C GLY A 633 7.79 -4.54 -32.88
N GLY A 634 6.66 -3.90 -33.16
CA GLY A 634 6.04 -2.91 -32.27
C GLY A 634 6.99 -1.78 -31.89
N TRP A 635 7.11 -1.47 -30.60
CA TRP A 635 7.97 -0.39 -30.09
C TRP A 635 9.47 -0.65 -30.17
N LEU A 636 9.92 -1.84 -30.61
CA LEU A 636 11.33 -2.06 -30.95
C LEU A 636 11.68 -1.48 -32.34
N ASN A 637 10.68 -1.30 -33.22
CA ASN A 637 10.87 -0.80 -34.57
C ASN A 637 10.65 0.72 -34.65
N GLN A 638 11.60 1.43 -35.24
CA GLN A 638 11.51 2.89 -35.43
C GLN A 638 10.37 3.31 -36.39
N SER A 639 9.89 2.41 -37.26
CA SER A 639 8.71 2.69 -38.12
C SER A 639 7.44 2.98 -37.32
N THR A 640 7.27 2.34 -36.15
CA THR A 640 6.15 2.57 -35.22
C THR A 640 6.14 4.01 -34.68
N VAL A 641 7.32 4.63 -34.54
CA VAL A 641 7.49 6.04 -34.13
C VAL A 641 6.89 6.98 -35.18
N GLU A 642 7.13 6.71 -36.46
CA GLU A 642 6.56 7.51 -37.56
C GLU A 642 5.06 7.25 -37.76
N ALA A 643 4.63 5.99 -37.63
CA ALA A 643 3.22 5.64 -37.68
C ALA A 643 2.44 6.35 -36.57
N PHE A 644 2.98 6.38 -35.35
CA PHE A 644 2.40 7.14 -34.24
C PHE A 644 2.32 8.64 -34.51
N GLN A 645 3.36 9.24 -35.13
CA GLN A 645 3.31 10.67 -35.50
C GLN A 645 2.21 10.95 -36.54
N ARG A 646 2.01 10.06 -37.53
CA ARG A 646 0.93 10.19 -38.54
C ARG A 646 -0.45 10.01 -37.92
N TYR A 647 -0.59 9.09 -36.96
CA TYR A 647 -1.81 8.90 -36.17
C TYR A 647 -2.13 10.11 -35.28
N ALA A 648 -1.13 10.69 -34.61
CA ALA A 648 -1.28 11.92 -33.83
C ALA A 648 -1.74 13.09 -34.72
N ALA A 649 -1.16 13.25 -35.92
CA ALA A 649 -1.58 14.27 -36.90
C ALA A 649 -3.08 14.17 -37.24
N LEU A 650 -3.56 12.95 -37.49
CA LEU A 650 -4.98 12.70 -37.75
C LEU A 650 -5.85 13.08 -36.54
N CYS A 651 -5.47 12.67 -35.33
CA CYS A 651 -6.24 12.97 -34.13
C CYS A 651 -6.30 14.47 -33.81
N TYR A 652 -5.17 15.18 -33.91
CA TYR A 652 -5.12 16.64 -33.70
C TYR A 652 -5.97 17.40 -34.74
N ARG A 653 -5.97 16.95 -36.00
CA ARG A 653 -6.79 17.56 -37.06
C ARG A 653 -8.28 17.29 -36.87
N GLU A 654 -8.66 16.05 -36.59
CA GLU A 654 -10.08 15.63 -36.56
C GLU A 654 -10.78 15.95 -35.22
N LEU A 655 -10.05 16.00 -34.10
CA LEU A 655 -10.62 16.11 -32.75
C LEU A 655 -10.12 17.34 -31.95
N GLY A 656 -8.99 17.94 -32.34
CA GLY A 656 -8.36 19.05 -31.62
C GLY A 656 -9.21 20.30 -31.32
N PRO A 657 -10.23 20.68 -32.12
CA PRO A 657 -11.12 21.80 -31.78
C PRO A 657 -11.90 21.65 -30.46
N TRP A 658 -11.93 20.46 -29.85
CA TRP A 658 -12.64 20.18 -28.59
C TRP A 658 -11.72 19.71 -27.45
N VAL A 659 -10.38 19.71 -27.62
CA VAL A 659 -9.44 19.07 -26.69
C VAL A 659 -8.39 20.05 -26.18
N SER A 660 -8.59 20.53 -24.95
CA SER A 660 -7.66 21.43 -24.24
C SER A 660 -6.36 20.75 -23.80
N TYR A 661 -6.39 19.43 -23.54
CA TYR A 661 -5.25 18.67 -23.03
C TYR A 661 -5.10 17.32 -23.72
N TRP A 662 -3.88 17.04 -24.18
CA TRP A 662 -3.50 15.79 -24.84
C TRP A 662 -2.46 15.02 -24.04
N ILE A 663 -2.70 13.72 -23.88
CA ILE A 663 -1.70 12.75 -23.43
C ILE A 663 -1.31 11.90 -24.65
N THR A 664 -0.03 11.89 -25.05
CA THR A 664 0.39 11.09 -26.20
C THR A 664 0.37 9.60 -25.86
N ILE A 665 0.93 9.24 -24.70
CA ILE A 665 1.08 7.86 -24.25
C ILE A 665 0.79 7.81 -22.75
N ASN A 666 -0.02 6.85 -22.32
CA ASN A 666 -0.23 6.54 -20.90
C ASN A 666 0.73 5.44 -20.42
N GLU A 667 1.42 5.70 -19.32
CA GLU A 667 2.32 4.77 -18.61
C GLU A 667 3.34 4.04 -19.52
N PRO A 668 4.09 4.75 -20.40
CA PRO A 668 5.14 4.12 -21.21
C PRO A 668 6.24 3.48 -20.34
N ASN A 669 6.40 3.95 -19.10
CA ASN A 669 7.30 3.38 -18.10
C ASN A 669 6.82 2.05 -17.49
N ARG A 670 5.55 1.67 -17.67
CA ARG A 670 5.01 0.31 -17.40
C ARG A 670 4.87 -0.53 -18.67
N LEU A 671 4.61 0.08 -19.82
CA LEU A 671 4.58 -0.62 -21.11
C LEU A 671 5.90 -1.33 -21.42
N VAL A 672 7.05 -0.75 -21.04
CA VAL A 672 8.36 -1.39 -21.24
C VAL A 672 8.51 -2.70 -20.49
N ASP A 673 7.75 -2.93 -19.41
CA ASP A 673 7.77 -4.19 -18.64
C ASP A 673 7.15 -5.37 -19.42
N ALA A 674 6.52 -5.12 -20.59
CA ALA A 674 6.07 -6.14 -21.52
C ALA A 674 7.20 -6.78 -22.34
N TYR A 675 8.38 -6.13 -22.41
CA TYR A 675 9.57 -6.63 -23.09
C TYR A 675 10.47 -7.39 -22.10
N LYS A 676 11.07 -8.51 -22.54
CA LYS A 676 11.66 -9.49 -21.61
C LYS A 676 13.16 -9.32 -21.40
N ILE A 677 13.85 -8.73 -22.36
CA ILE A 677 15.30 -8.52 -22.34
C ILE A 677 15.58 -7.06 -22.03
N GLY A 678 16.55 -6.77 -21.15
CA GLY A 678 16.89 -5.38 -20.75
C GLY A 678 17.14 -4.42 -21.92
N GLU A 679 17.85 -4.88 -22.94
CA GLU A 679 18.09 -4.13 -24.19
C GLU A 679 16.78 -3.79 -24.93
N GLU A 680 15.82 -4.72 -24.99
CA GLU A 680 14.49 -4.47 -25.57
C GLU A 680 13.72 -3.43 -24.74
N GLN A 681 13.76 -3.51 -23.41
CA GLN A 681 13.11 -2.53 -22.53
C GLN A 681 13.68 -1.12 -22.71
N HIS A 682 15.01 -1.01 -22.86
CA HIS A 682 15.69 0.25 -23.09
C HIS A 682 15.49 0.81 -24.51
N LEU A 683 15.40 -0.05 -25.54
CA LEU A 683 15.07 0.33 -26.92
C LEU A 683 13.61 0.77 -27.06
N ALA A 684 12.68 0.04 -26.44
CA ALA A 684 11.27 0.41 -26.38
C ALA A 684 11.07 1.75 -25.66
N ALA A 685 11.73 1.97 -24.51
CA ALA A 685 11.72 3.26 -23.82
C ALA A 685 12.19 4.42 -24.71
N HIS A 686 13.26 4.21 -25.47
CA HIS A 686 13.83 5.18 -26.42
C HIS A 686 12.83 5.52 -27.53
N ASN A 687 12.26 4.52 -28.21
CA ASN A 687 11.29 4.73 -29.28
C ASN A 687 9.99 5.37 -28.78
N LEU A 688 9.51 5.01 -27.58
CA LEU A 688 8.35 5.65 -26.93
C LEU A 688 8.59 7.13 -26.64
N LEU A 689 9.79 7.49 -26.18
CA LEU A 689 10.19 8.89 -25.96
C LEU A 689 10.26 9.68 -27.28
N LEU A 690 10.83 9.10 -28.35
CA LEU A 690 10.84 9.73 -29.67
C LEU A 690 9.43 9.89 -30.25
N ALA A 691 8.53 8.93 -30.02
CA ALA A 691 7.15 8.96 -30.49
C ALA A 691 6.35 10.07 -29.80
N HIS A 692 6.49 10.19 -28.48
CA HIS A 692 5.97 11.31 -27.71
C HIS A 692 6.53 12.66 -28.23
N ALA A 693 7.86 12.80 -28.33
CA ALA A 693 8.50 14.05 -28.75
C ALA A 693 8.09 14.47 -30.17
N ARG A 694 8.05 13.54 -31.13
CA ARG A 694 7.62 13.83 -32.51
C ARG A 694 6.14 14.19 -32.60
N ALA A 695 5.28 13.63 -31.75
CA ALA A 695 3.87 14.02 -31.63
C ALA A 695 3.70 15.38 -30.91
N PHE A 696 4.57 15.74 -29.96
CA PHE A 696 4.61 17.06 -29.32
C PHE A 696 5.05 18.14 -30.33
N ARG A 697 6.20 17.96 -30.99
CA ARG A 697 6.75 18.93 -31.97
C ARG A 697 5.82 19.15 -33.17
N LEU A 698 5.07 18.12 -33.56
CA LEU A 698 4.01 18.25 -34.55
C LEU A 698 2.90 19.20 -34.08
N TYR A 699 2.40 19.01 -32.86
CA TYR A 699 1.37 19.87 -32.28
C TYR A 699 1.86 21.32 -32.12
N GLU A 700 3.06 21.49 -31.53
CA GLU A 700 3.74 22.78 -31.33
C GLU A 700 3.87 23.58 -32.64
N ARG A 701 4.23 22.91 -33.75
CA ARG A 701 4.42 23.53 -35.06
C ARG A 701 3.12 23.86 -35.80
N GLU A 702 2.14 22.97 -35.79
CA GLU A 702 1.01 23.02 -36.74
C GLU A 702 -0.35 23.37 -36.10
N TYR A 703 -0.55 23.02 -34.83
CA TYR A 703 -1.87 23.03 -34.18
C TYR A 703 -1.96 24.00 -33.00
N LEU A 704 -0.87 24.20 -32.25
CA LEU A 704 -0.82 25.03 -31.05
C LEU A 704 -1.35 26.46 -31.26
N SER A 705 -1.01 27.10 -32.38
CA SER A 705 -1.43 28.46 -32.71
C SER A 705 -2.92 28.60 -33.06
N GLN A 706 -3.59 27.49 -33.37
CA GLN A 706 -5.01 27.46 -33.76
C GLN A 706 -5.90 26.90 -32.63
N GLN A 707 -5.39 25.93 -31.87
CA GLN A 707 -6.14 25.16 -30.88
C GLN A 707 -5.80 25.55 -29.43
N GLY A 708 -4.57 26.01 -29.16
CA GLY A 708 -4.15 26.50 -27.85
C GLY A 708 -4.04 25.47 -26.72
N GLY A 709 -4.24 24.17 -27.01
CA GLY A 709 -4.16 23.10 -26.03
C GLY A 709 -2.72 22.74 -25.64
N LEU A 710 -2.58 21.89 -24.61
CA LEU A 710 -1.27 21.44 -24.09
C LEU A 710 -1.08 19.93 -24.30
N VAL A 711 0.16 19.52 -24.59
CA VAL A 711 0.54 18.11 -24.87
C VAL A 711 1.53 17.59 -23.83
N SER A 712 1.36 16.35 -23.39
CA SER A 712 2.22 15.66 -22.41
C SER A 712 2.21 14.13 -22.63
N LEU A 713 2.91 13.37 -21.78
CA LEU A 713 2.73 11.94 -21.55
C LEU A 713 2.38 11.72 -20.06
N ALA A 714 1.54 10.74 -19.76
CA ALA A 714 1.24 10.36 -18.38
C ALA A 714 2.19 9.25 -17.95
N LEU A 715 2.91 9.43 -16.84
CA LEU A 715 3.84 8.43 -16.29
C LEU A 715 3.24 7.74 -15.07
N HIS A 716 3.49 6.44 -14.93
CA HIS A 716 3.25 5.73 -13.67
C HIS A 716 4.16 6.31 -12.59
N ALA A 717 3.61 6.59 -11.41
CA ALA A 717 4.24 7.41 -10.40
C ALA A 717 3.90 6.95 -8.97
N ASP A 718 3.73 5.63 -8.76
CA ASP A 718 3.77 5.06 -7.40
C ASP A 718 5.04 5.52 -6.68
N TRP A 719 4.90 5.81 -5.39
CA TRP A 719 6.02 6.24 -4.56
C TRP A 719 6.76 5.05 -3.96
N VAL A 720 8.03 5.23 -3.59
CA VAL A 720 8.81 4.22 -2.87
C VAL A 720 9.55 4.80 -1.68
N GLU A 721 9.49 4.10 -0.54
CA GLU A 721 10.31 4.34 0.65
C GLU A 721 11.42 3.29 0.75
N PRO A 722 12.60 3.60 1.33
CA PRO A 722 13.59 2.60 1.69
C PRO A 722 12.97 1.55 2.62
N ALA A 723 13.08 0.26 2.28
CA ALA A 723 12.54 -0.80 3.11
C ALA A 723 13.22 -0.86 4.49
N ASN A 724 14.49 -0.48 4.57
CA ASN A 724 15.22 -0.31 5.82
C ASN A 724 15.67 1.15 5.98
N PRO A 725 15.00 1.98 6.80
CA PRO A 725 15.30 3.41 6.92
C PRO A 725 16.64 3.69 7.61
N PHE A 726 17.29 2.69 8.20
CA PHE A 726 18.58 2.80 8.85
C PHE A 726 19.76 2.52 7.90
N LEU A 727 19.50 2.12 6.65
CA LEU A 727 20.53 1.70 5.69
C LEU A 727 20.55 2.57 4.43
N GLU A 728 21.69 3.24 4.21
CA GLU A 728 21.94 4.07 3.01
C GLU A 728 21.82 3.26 1.70
N SER A 729 22.07 1.94 1.74
CA SER A 729 21.87 1.04 0.60
C SER A 729 20.40 0.96 0.15
N HIS A 730 19.44 1.12 1.06
CA HIS A 730 18.00 1.18 0.78
C HIS A 730 17.59 2.57 0.32
N ALA A 731 18.11 3.64 0.93
CA ALA A 731 17.87 5.02 0.46
C ALA A 731 18.36 5.21 -1.00
N THR A 732 19.58 4.73 -1.28
CA THR A 732 20.16 4.67 -2.62
C THR A 732 19.37 3.75 -3.57
N ALA A 733 18.74 2.68 -3.08
CA ALA A 733 17.82 1.85 -3.87
C ALA A 733 16.52 2.60 -4.23
N ALA A 734 15.92 3.32 -3.28
CA ALA A 734 14.73 4.13 -3.50
C ALA A 734 14.96 5.25 -4.52
N GLN A 735 16.05 6.02 -4.36
CA GLN A 735 16.43 7.03 -5.36
C GLN A 735 16.66 6.40 -6.73
N ARG A 736 17.37 5.26 -6.81
CA ARG A 736 17.62 4.55 -8.07
C ARG A 736 16.33 4.05 -8.72
N PHE A 737 15.39 3.53 -7.96
CA PHE A 737 14.09 3.09 -8.48
C PHE A 737 13.31 4.26 -9.11
N LEU A 738 13.19 5.39 -8.40
CA LEU A 738 12.53 6.61 -8.91
C LEU A 738 13.20 7.15 -10.19
N LEU A 739 14.52 6.98 -10.33
CA LEU A 739 15.25 7.36 -11.54
C LEU A 739 14.99 6.42 -12.73
N PHE A 740 14.72 5.13 -12.52
CA PHE A 740 14.31 4.21 -13.58
C PHE A 740 12.81 4.34 -13.93
N GLU A 741 11.96 4.60 -12.93
CA GLU A 741 10.51 4.73 -13.05
C GLU A 741 10.13 6.07 -13.71
N LEU A 742 10.61 7.20 -13.17
CA LEU A 742 10.28 8.56 -13.63
C LEU A 742 11.45 9.23 -14.39
N GLY A 743 12.65 9.21 -13.82
CA GLY A 743 13.81 9.93 -14.36
C GLY A 743 14.16 9.55 -15.81
N ARG A 744 14.10 8.25 -16.12
CA ARG A 744 14.30 7.68 -17.47
C ARG A 744 13.45 8.34 -18.55
N PHE A 745 12.27 8.89 -18.20
CA PHE A 745 11.37 9.56 -19.12
C PHE A 745 11.33 11.09 -18.97
N LEU A 746 11.49 11.62 -17.75
CA LEU A 746 11.43 13.07 -17.51
C LEU A 746 12.76 13.81 -17.75
N ASP A 747 13.90 13.24 -17.39
CA ASP A 747 15.22 13.90 -17.58
C ASP A 747 15.54 14.22 -19.05
N PRO A 748 15.22 13.37 -20.06
CA PRO A 748 15.41 13.71 -21.46
C PRO A 748 14.58 14.91 -21.92
N LEU A 749 13.40 15.09 -21.32
CA LEU A 749 12.43 16.13 -21.71
C LEU A 749 12.64 17.44 -20.95
N LEU A 750 13.02 17.39 -19.67
CA LEU A 750 13.10 18.55 -18.77
C LEU A 750 14.52 18.91 -18.32
N GLY A 751 15.44 17.94 -18.28
CA GLY A 751 16.73 18.03 -17.60
C GLY A 751 16.68 17.53 -16.14
N GLY A 752 17.86 17.30 -15.57
CA GLY A 752 18.02 16.86 -14.17
C GLY A 752 18.56 17.96 -13.26
N ARG A 753 19.02 17.59 -12.05
CA ARG A 753 19.50 18.54 -11.02
C ARG A 753 20.76 19.34 -11.41
N GLU A 754 21.61 18.80 -12.28
CA GLU A 754 22.81 19.48 -12.81
C GLU A 754 22.40 20.44 -13.95
N GLY A 755 21.70 21.51 -13.58
CA GLY A 755 20.91 22.29 -14.52
C GLY A 755 21.71 23.20 -15.46
N GLU A 756 21.71 22.88 -16.75
CA GLU A 756 21.81 23.90 -17.82
C GLU A 756 21.16 23.41 -19.14
N GLY A 757 19.86 23.68 -19.30
CA GLY A 757 19.12 23.60 -20.57
C GLY A 757 18.78 22.20 -21.13
N LYS A 758 17.54 22.05 -21.62
CA LYS A 758 17.06 21.06 -22.62
C LYS A 758 17.94 19.80 -22.80
N SER A 759 18.04 18.94 -21.77
CA SER A 759 19.18 18.01 -21.69
C SER A 759 19.27 17.01 -22.85
N GLY A 760 18.12 16.49 -23.30
CA GLY A 760 18.04 15.43 -24.31
C GLY A 760 18.73 14.12 -23.89
N ARG A 761 18.97 13.92 -22.59
CA ARG A 761 19.79 12.83 -22.04
C ARG A 761 19.01 12.04 -20.99
N TYR A 762 19.21 10.74 -20.98
CA TYR A 762 18.87 9.90 -19.82
C TYR A 762 19.66 10.34 -18.56
N PRO A 763 19.14 10.06 -17.35
CA PRO A 763 19.81 10.42 -16.10
C PRO A 763 21.24 9.87 -16.03
N PRO A 764 22.26 10.70 -15.70
CA PRO A 764 23.63 10.23 -15.58
C PRO A 764 23.78 9.16 -14.48
N GLU A 765 22.96 9.22 -13.42
CA GLU A 765 22.95 8.22 -12.35
C GLU A 765 22.55 6.82 -12.87
N VAL A 766 21.55 6.76 -13.76
CA VAL A 766 21.06 5.52 -14.38
C VAL A 766 22.10 4.95 -15.34
N ARG A 767 22.70 5.80 -16.19
CA ARG A 767 23.76 5.38 -17.12
C ARG A 767 24.94 4.76 -16.36
N ARG A 768 25.48 5.47 -15.37
CA ARG A 768 26.64 5.02 -14.58
C ARG A 768 26.38 3.69 -13.88
N TYR A 769 25.16 3.48 -13.38
CA TYR A 769 24.77 2.22 -12.75
C TYR A 769 24.73 1.05 -13.76
N LEU A 770 24.22 1.28 -14.97
CA LEU A 770 24.15 0.27 -16.02
C LEU A 770 25.52 -0.04 -16.64
N GLU A 771 26.39 0.95 -16.78
CA GLU A 771 27.78 0.77 -17.20
C GLU A 771 28.58 -0.07 -16.19
N GLU A 772 28.44 0.23 -14.89
CA GLU A 772 29.08 -0.56 -13.83
C GLU A 772 28.50 -1.97 -13.72
N ARG A 773 27.17 -2.14 -13.84
CA ARG A 773 26.52 -3.46 -13.89
C ARG A 773 26.98 -4.28 -15.08
N ALA A 774 27.12 -3.67 -16.27
CA ALA A 774 27.67 -4.33 -17.45
C ALA A 774 29.12 -4.79 -17.21
N ARG A 775 29.96 -3.91 -16.64
CA ARG A 775 31.36 -4.21 -16.27
C ARG A 775 31.49 -5.37 -15.29
N VAL A 776 30.64 -5.42 -14.27
CA VAL A 776 30.62 -6.49 -13.24
C VAL A 776 30.09 -7.82 -13.79
N MET A 777 29.13 -7.79 -14.72
CA MET A 777 28.56 -9.01 -15.32
C MET A 777 29.27 -9.49 -16.60
N GLY A 778 30.34 -8.81 -17.04
CA GLY A 778 31.09 -9.16 -18.26
C GLY A 778 30.31 -8.94 -19.57
N LEU A 779 29.31 -8.04 -19.57
CA LEU A 779 28.55 -7.70 -20.77
C LEU A 779 29.36 -6.79 -21.72
N PRO A 780 29.12 -6.86 -23.05
CA PRO A 780 29.89 -6.10 -24.05
C PRO A 780 29.67 -4.57 -23.99
N GLY A 781 28.68 -4.08 -23.26
CA GLY A 781 28.39 -2.66 -23.09
C GLY A 781 27.17 -2.39 -22.22
N SER A 782 26.84 -1.10 -22.04
CA SER A 782 25.61 -0.68 -21.38
C SER A 782 24.40 -0.88 -22.32
N PRO A 783 23.29 -1.47 -21.87
CA PRO A 783 22.09 -1.69 -22.69
C PRO A 783 21.28 -0.41 -22.99
N LEU A 784 21.71 0.75 -22.47
CA LEU A 784 20.99 2.01 -22.58
C LEU A 784 21.40 2.80 -23.86
N PRO A 785 20.52 2.98 -24.85
CA PRO A 785 20.90 3.61 -26.12
C PRO A 785 21.25 5.10 -25.99
N HIS A 786 22.09 5.59 -26.91
CA HIS A 786 22.46 7.00 -26.98
C HIS A 786 21.55 7.79 -27.93
N PHE A 787 20.98 8.90 -27.48
CA PHE A 787 20.32 9.86 -28.36
C PHE A 787 21.34 10.58 -29.27
N THR A 788 21.02 10.70 -30.54
CA THR A 788 21.74 11.55 -31.52
C THR A 788 21.59 13.04 -31.19
N ALA A 789 22.32 13.91 -31.89
CA ALA A 789 22.20 15.36 -31.73
C ALA A 789 20.77 15.87 -32.07
N ARG A 790 20.16 15.32 -33.12
CA ARG A 790 18.79 15.66 -33.55
C ARG A 790 17.74 15.21 -32.55
N GLU A 791 17.87 14.00 -32.00
CA GLU A 791 16.91 13.48 -31.03
C GLU A 791 16.93 14.25 -29.71
N LYS A 792 18.12 14.73 -29.28
CA LYS A 792 18.25 15.65 -28.14
C LYS A 792 17.44 16.94 -28.33
N GLU A 793 17.45 17.49 -29.55
CA GLU A 793 16.67 18.68 -29.92
C GLU A 793 15.16 18.38 -30.01
N GLU A 794 14.78 17.26 -30.64
CA GLU A 794 13.38 16.80 -30.70
C GLU A 794 12.80 16.64 -29.28
N LEU A 795 13.54 16.02 -28.34
CA LEU A 795 13.15 15.79 -26.93
C LEU A 795 13.18 17.06 -26.05
N GLY A 796 14.17 17.94 -26.23
CA GLY A 796 14.52 18.99 -25.26
C GLY A 796 13.43 20.04 -25.04
N GLY A 797 12.68 19.92 -23.94
CA GLY A 797 11.52 20.77 -23.62
C GLY A 797 10.22 20.36 -24.31
N ALA A 798 10.08 19.11 -24.76
CA ALA A 798 8.89 18.61 -25.47
C ALA A 798 7.73 18.24 -24.52
N LEU A 799 7.45 19.05 -23.49
CA LEU A 799 6.45 18.76 -22.46
C LEU A 799 5.70 20.03 -22.00
N GLY A 800 4.38 20.05 -22.13
CA GLY A 800 3.55 21.20 -21.73
C GLY A 800 3.09 21.20 -20.27
N PHE A 801 3.05 20.03 -19.63
CA PHE A 801 2.69 19.82 -18.22
C PHE A 801 3.19 18.45 -17.76
N ILE A 802 3.39 18.24 -16.46
CA ILE A 802 3.81 16.92 -15.93
C ILE A 802 2.54 16.14 -15.54
N ALA A 803 2.28 15.01 -16.21
CA ALA A 803 1.15 14.13 -15.91
C ALA A 803 1.61 12.86 -15.18
N LEU A 804 0.98 12.55 -14.05
CA LEU A 804 1.37 11.47 -13.12
C LEU A 804 0.16 10.60 -12.76
N ASN A 805 0.31 9.28 -12.89
CA ASN A 805 -0.67 8.29 -12.43
C ASN A 805 -0.13 7.66 -11.14
N HIS A 806 -0.77 7.90 -10.00
CA HIS A 806 -0.28 7.48 -8.68
C HIS A 806 -1.36 6.73 -7.90
N PHE A 807 -1.06 5.49 -7.50
CA PHE A 807 -2.02 4.60 -6.86
C PHE A 807 -1.60 4.22 -5.44
N THR A 808 -0.31 3.95 -5.21
CA THR A 808 0.17 3.40 -3.93
C THR A 808 1.61 3.83 -3.60
N THR A 809 2.07 3.44 -2.41
CA THR A 809 3.48 3.48 -1.99
C THR A 809 3.96 2.05 -1.76
N ARG A 810 5.20 1.75 -2.12
CA ARG A 810 5.85 0.46 -1.83
C ARG A 810 7.12 0.68 -1.03
N LEU A 811 7.60 -0.36 -0.38
CA LEU A 811 8.94 -0.40 0.17
C LEU A 811 9.91 -0.89 -0.92
N VAL A 812 11.17 -0.47 -0.88
CA VAL A 812 12.19 -0.92 -1.83
C VAL A 812 13.54 -1.15 -1.17
N SER A 813 14.16 -2.28 -1.51
CA SER A 813 15.46 -2.73 -1.02
C SER A 813 16.44 -2.99 -2.16
N PRO A 814 17.77 -2.91 -1.95
CA PRO A 814 18.73 -3.41 -2.93
C PRO A 814 18.53 -4.91 -3.12
N ARG A 815 18.61 -5.41 -4.36
CA ARG A 815 18.56 -6.86 -4.59
C ARG A 815 19.88 -7.50 -4.12
N PRO A 816 19.87 -8.57 -3.30
CA PRO A 816 21.08 -9.27 -2.90
C PRO A 816 21.88 -9.74 -4.12
N GLN A 817 23.21 -9.66 -4.04
CA GLN A 817 24.10 -10.28 -5.02
C GLN A 817 24.12 -11.78 -4.73
N SER A 818 23.42 -12.58 -5.53
CA SER A 818 23.48 -14.03 -5.42
C SER A 818 24.92 -14.52 -5.61
N PRO A 819 25.43 -15.45 -4.77
CA PRO A 819 26.64 -16.18 -5.13
C PRO A 819 26.43 -16.94 -6.44
N GLN A 820 27.50 -17.12 -7.21
CA GLN A 820 27.48 -17.65 -8.59
C GLN A 820 26.96 -19.09 -8.72
N THR A 821 26.65 -19.75 -7.60
CA THR A 821 26.19 -21.14 -7.48
C THR A 821 24.67 -21.28 -7.36
N ALA A 822 23.90 -20.19 -7.25
CA ALA A 822 22.44 -20.26 -7.24
C ALA A 822 21.91 -20.71 -8.62
N PRO A 823 20.95 -21.65 -8.70
CA PRO A 823 20.40 -22.10 -9.98
C PRO A 823 19.74 -20.94 -10.74
N PRO A 824 19.89 -20.87 -12.08
CA PRO A 824 19.40 -19.75 -12.87
C PRO A 824 17.86 -19.70 -12.86
N ASN A 825 17.30 -18.82 -12.04
CA ASN A 825 15.89 -18.46 -12.10
C ASN A 825 15.60 -17.87 -13.50
N PRO A 826 14.66 -18.40 -14.30
CA PRO A 826 14.50 -18.05 -15.72
C PRO A 826 13.97 -16.64 -16.02
N GLN A 827 14.00 -15.72 -15.05
CA GLN A 827 13.73 -14.30 -15.23
C GLN A 827 14.99 -13.47 -14.91
N GLN A 828 15.47 -12.73 -15.90
CA GLN A 828 16.60 -11.80 -15.76
C GLN A 828 16.27 -10.78 -14.64
N PRO A 829 17.20 -10.48 -13.71
CA PRO A 829 16.94 -9.52 -12.63
C PRO A 829 16.75 -8.11 -13.24
N PRO A 830 15.74 -7.33 -12.80
CA PRO A 830 15.39 -6.07 -13.45
C PRO A 830 16.55 -5.08 -13.38
N ASP A 831 16.68 -4.23 -14.40
CA ASP A 831 17.88 -3.41 -14.60
C ASP A 831 18.08 -2.31 -13.55
N HIS A 832 17.05 -1.94 -12.79
CA HIS A 832 17.17 -1.08 -11.61
C HIS A 832 17.78 -1.79 -10.38
N GLY A 833 17.94 -3.12 -10.38
CA GLY A 833 18.62 -3.86 -9.32
C GLY A 833 18.06 -3.64 -7.90
N CYS A 834 16.73 -3.64 -7.77
CA CYS A 834 16.03 -3.53 -6.49
C CYS A 834 14.97 -4.63 -6.35
N LEU A 835 14.52 -4.89 -5.12
CA LEU A 835 13.32 -5.67 -4.82
C LEU A 835 12.25 -4.74 -4.26
N LEU A 836 10.98 -5.00 -4.62
CA LEU A 836 9.84 -4.30 -4.04
C LEU A 836 9.25 -5.13 -2.90
N MET A 837 8.90 -4.46 -1.82
CA MET A 837 8.36 -5.02 -0.58
C MET A 837 7.12 -4.23 -0.16
N SER A 838 6.34 -4.74 0.79
CA SER A 838 5.13 -4.10 1.29
C SER A 838 5.14 -4.05 2.81
N ASP A 839 4.81 -2.90 3.39
CA ASP A 839 4.64 -2.79 4.84
C ASP A 839 3.29 -3.42 5.23
N HIS A 840 3.33 -4.58 5.87
CA HIS A 840 2.14 -5.30 6.34
C HIS A 840 1.37 -4.58 7.48
N THR A 841 1.79 -3.37 7.88
CA THR A 841 1.04 -2.50 8.79
C THR A 841 0.27 -1.38 8.06
N TRP A 842 0.55 -1.12 6.78
CA TRP A 842 -0.29 -0.24 5.97
C TRP A 842 -1.60 -0.95 5.62
N ALA A 843 -2.73 -0.27 5.85
CA ALA A 843 -4.03 -0.76 5.42
C ALA A 843 -4.08 -0.83 3.89
N SER A 844 -4.74 -1.87 3.36
CA SER A 844 -4.71 -2.21 1.95
C SER A 844 -6.09 -2.60 1.40
N SER A 845 -6.20 -2.65 0.07
CA SER A 845 -7.42 -3.01 -0.65
C SER A 845 -7.67 -4.52 -0.76
N GLY A 846 -8.75 -4.91 -1.45
CA GLY A 846 -9.02 -6.31 -1.78
C GLY A 846 -7.95 -6.96 -2.68
N LEU A 847 -7.18 -6.15 -3.41
CA LEU A 847 -6.01 -6.56 -4.20
C LEU A 847 -4.67 -6.24 -3.52
N GLU A 848 -4.64 -6.03 -2.20
CA GLU A 848 -3.42 -5.71 -1.44
C GLU A 848 -2.76 -4.37 -1.83
N GLN A 849 -3.45 -3.48 -2.55
CA GLN A 849 -2.96 -2.13 -2.83
C GLN A 849 -2.90 -1.32 -1.53
N ALA A 850 -1.70 -0.99 -1.06
CA ALA A 850 -1.52 -0.20 0.17
C ALA A 850 -2.08 1.23 0.02
N VAL A 851 -2.84 1.67 1.01
CA VAL A 851 -3.43 3.01 1.11
C VAL A 851 -2.48 3.91 1.88
N VAL A 852 -1.67 4.68 1.14
CA VAL A 852 -0.56 5.47 1.71
C VAL A 852 -0.61 6.91 1.17
N PRO A 853 -1.53 7.75 1.69
CA PRO A 853 -1.83 9.06 1.10
C PRO A 853 -0.62 10.00 1.00
N TRP A 854 0.26 10.00 2.01
CA TRP A 854 1.43 10.87 2.04
C TRP A 854 2.46 10.53 0.95
N GLY A 855 2.39 9.32 0.36
CA GLY A 855 3.20 8.95 -0.80
C GLY A 855 2.95 9.84 -2.01
N LEU A 856 1.70 10.25 -2.23
CA LEU A 856 1.36 11.21 -3.28
C LEU A 856 2.07 12.54 -3.05
N ARG A 857 2.08 13.04 -1.81
CA ARG A 857 2.78 14.28 -1.45
C ARG A 857 4.30 14.13 -1.64
N ARG A 858 4.89 12.99 -1.25
CA ARG A 858 6.33 12.72 -1.42
C ARG A 858 6.73 12.65 -2.90
N VAL A 859 5.97 11.97 -3.78
CA VAL A 859 6.27 11.94 -5.22
C VAL A 859 6.07 13.31 -5.89
N LEU A 860 5.01 14.04 -5.54
CA LEU A 860 4.78 15.42 -6.04
C LEU A 860 5.91 16.37 -5.62
N ARG A 861 6.44 16.21 -4.40
CA ARG A 861 7.60 16.96 -3.91
C ARG A 861 8.88 16.57 -4.65
N TRP A 862 9.16 15.27 -4.82
CA TRP A 862 10.33 14.78 -5.55
C TRP A 862 10.39 15.31 -6.98
N VAL A 863 9.24 15.33 -7.68
CA VAL A 863 9.10 15.92 -9.03
C VAL A 863 9.44 17.42 -8.99
N LYS A 864 8.92 18.18 -8.03
CA LYS A 864 9.29 19.60 -7.86
C LYS A 864 10.78 19.80 -7.55
N GLU A 865 11.38 18.94 -6.72
CA GLU A 865 12.78 19.03 -6.32
C GLU A 865 13.78 18.60 -7.41
N ARG A 866 13.35 17.86 -8.43
CA ARG A 866 14.20 17.49 -9.58
C ARG A 866 13.98 18.39 -10.80
N TYR A 867 12.74 18.83 -11.06
CA TYR A 867 12.37 19.55 -12.29
C TYR A 867 11.88 20.99 -12.07
N GLY A 868 11.85 21.47 -10.82
CA GLY A 868 11.38 22.81 -10.46
C GLY A 868 9.85 22.95 -10.46
N GLY A 869 9.36 24.19 -10.39
CA GLY A 869 7.92 24.51 -10.31
C GLY A 869 7.32 25.17 -11.57
N ALA A 870 8.08 25.25 -12.66
CA ALA A 870 7.71 26.03 -13.84
C ALA A 870 6.53 25.42 -14.62
N LEU A 871 6.56 24.11 -14.87
CA LEU A 871 5.43 23.40 -15.48
C LEU A 871 4.36 23.10 -14.43
N PRO A 872 3.07 23.10 -14.80
CA PRO A 872 2.02 22.60 -13.94
C PRO A 872 2.07 21.07 -13.84
N VAL A 873 1.68 20.53 -12.69
CA VAL A 873 1.58 19.08 -12.43
C VAL A 873 0.11 18.68 -12.37
N VAL A 874 -0.26 17.55 -12.97
CA VAL A 874 -1.61 16.99 -12.97
C VAL A 874 -1.55 15.52 -12.57
N VAL A 875 -2.33 15.12 -11.56
CA VAL A 875 -2.50 13.71 -11.22
C VAL A 875 -3.57 13.14 -12.14
N THR A 876 -3.17 12.47 -13.21
CA THR A 876 -4.04 12.02 -14.32
C THR A 876 -4.76 10.70 -14.07
N ALA A 877 -4.33 9.92 -13.08
CA ALA A 877 -5.12 8.83 -12.51
C ALA A 877 -4.70 8.58 -11.05
N SER A 878 -5.68 8.37 -10.17
CA SER A 878 -5.46 7.92 -8.79
C SER A 878 -6.74 7.30 -8.22
N GLY A 879 -6.64 6.15 -7.56
CA GLY A 879 -7.79 5.39 -7.08
C GLY A 879 -7.43 4.06 -6.43
N VAL A 880 -8.44 3.36 -5.91
CA VAL A 880 -8.31 2.08 -5.21
C VAL A 880 -9.46 1.14 -5.57
N ASP A 881 -9.22 -0.17 -5.58
CA ASP A 881 -10.30 -1.14 -5.68
C ASP A 881 -11.07 -1.22 -4.35
N ASP A 882 -12.39 -1.30 -4.46
CA ASP A 882 -13.30 -1.45 -3.33
C ASP A 882 -14.55 -2.16 -3.85
N GLN A 883 -14.69 -3.40 -3.40
CA GLN A 883 -15.67 -4.40 -3.84
C GLN A 883 -17.07 -4.14 -3.24
N ALA A 884 -17.25 -3.08 -2.45
CA ALA A 884 -18.55 -2.70 -1.93
C ALA A 884 -19.46 -2.19 -3.07
N PRO A 885 -20.64 -2.80 -3.29
CA PRO A 885 -21.47 -2.50 -4.47
C PRO A 885 -22.23 -1.17 -4.36
N VAL A 886 -22.27 -0.55 -3.18
CA VAL A 886 -22.97 0.72 -2.91
C VAL A 886 -22.19 1.60 -1.93
N ASN A 887 -21.89 1.12 -0.71
CA ASN A 887 -21.22 1.92 0.32
C ASN A 887 -19.71 1.64 0.36
N ASP A 888 -18.97 2.29 -0.53
CA ASP A 888 -17.54 2.11 -0.77
C ASP A 888 -16.69 3.00 0.15
N LEU A 889 -16.58 2.56 1.39
CA LEU A 889 -15.97 3.30 2.50
C LEU A 889 -14.44 3.41 2.37
N LEU A 890 -13.79 2.39 1.80
CA LEU A 890 -12.35 2.42 1.47
C LEU A 890 -12.11 3.43 0.33
N ARG A 891 -12.92 3.41 -0.73
CA ARG A 891 -12.80 4.39 -1.83
C ARG A 891 -13.06 5.83 -1.35
N GLN A 892 -14.03 6.03 -0.46
CA GLN A 892 -14.28 7.33 0.18
C GLN A 892 -13.10 7.82 1.03
N HIS A 893 -12.51 6.96 1.86
CA HIS A 893 -11.35 7.29 2.67
C HIS A 893 -10.14 7.65 1.79
N TYR A 894 -9.87 6.84 0.75
CA TYR A 894 -8.81 7.09 -0.22
C TYR A 894 -8.95 8.46 -0.89
N ILE A 895 -10.13 8.76 -1.46
CA ILE A 895 -10.38 10.03 -2.16
C ILE A 895 -10.18 11.23 -1.22
N ARG A 896 -10.72 11.16 0.01
CA ARG A 896 -10.56 12.25 1.01
C ARG A 896 -9.09 12.48 1.36
N ASN A 897 -8.35 11.43 1.69
CA ASN A 897 -6.98 11.57 2.20
C ASN A 897 -5.93 11.84 1.11
N TYR A 898 -6.06 11.27 -0.09
CA TYR A 898 -5.17 11.60 -1.21
C TYR A 898 -5.41 13.04 -1.68
N LEU A 899 -6.65 13.56 -1.63
CA LEU A 899 -6.91 14.99 -1.90
C LEU A 899 -6.42 15.92 -0.79
N GLN A 900 -6.42 15.50 0.48
CA GLN A 900 -5.75 16.22 1.57
C GLN A 900 -4.24 16.33 1.32
N GLU A 901 -3.56 15.22 0.99
CA GLU A 901 -2.12 15.23 0.72
C GLU A 901 -1.76 15.98 -0.58
N ALA A 902 -2.63 15.95 -1.59
CA ALA A 902 -2.51 16.81 -2.77
C ALA A 902 -2.66 18.31 -2.43
N LEU A 903 -3.55 18.67 -1.49
CA LEU A 903 -3.70 20.04 -0.99
C LEU A 903 -2.46 20.47 -0.20
N LYS A 904 -1.93 19.61 0.67
CA LYS A 904 -0.69 19.83 1.42
C LYS A 904 0.52 20.00 0.50
N ALA A 905 0.64 19.17 -0.55
CA ALA A 905 1.67 19.33 -1.57
C ALA A 905 1.60 20.70 -2.26
N ARG A 906 0.38 21.22 -2.53
CA ARG A 906 0.19 22.55 -3.11
C ARG A 906 0.44 23.69 -2.13
N GLN A 907 -0.05 23.60 -0.89
CA GLN A 907 -0.05 24.72 0.07
C GLN A 907 1.22 24.78 0.94
N LEU A 908 1.73 23.64 1.40
CA LEU A 908 2.91 23.56 2.27
C LEU A 908 4.19 23.37 1.44
N ASP A 909 4.17 22.42 0.51
CA ASP A 909 5.35 22.09 -0.29
C ASP A 909 5.46 22.96 -1.56
N GLY A 910 4.45 23.79 -1.84
CA GLY A 910 4.43 24.75 -2.95
C GLY A 910 4.51 24.12 -4.34
N VAL A 911 3.90 22.95 -4.55
CA VAL A 911 3.82 22.28 -5.86
C VAL A 911 2.78 22.96 -6.76
N ASN A 912 3.09 23.16 -8.03
CA ASN A 912 2.19 23.76 -9.02
C ASN A 912 1.11 22.77 -9.51
N LEU A 913 0.40 22.14 -8.57
CA LEU A 913 -0.63 21.15 -8.86
C LEU A 913 -1.88 21.82 -9.45
N LYS A 914 -2.29 21.39 -10.65
CA LYS A 914 -3.42 21.93 -11.43
C LYS A 914 -4.62 21.00 -11.57
N GLY A 915 -4.51 19.71 -11.25
CA GLY A 915 -5.65 18.81 -11.34
C GLY A 915 -5.45 17.45 -10.67
N PHE A 916 -6.56 16.79 -10.38
CA PHE A 916 -6.61 15.45 -9.80
C PHE A 916 -7.77 14.66 -10.40
N TYR A 917 -7.47 13.50 -10.97
CA TYR A 917 -8.40 12.67 -11.72
C TYR A 917 -8.63 11.33 -11.01
N VAL A 918 -9.88 11.09 -10.57
CA VAL A 918 -10.25 9.86 -9.87
C VAL A 918 -10.33 8.70 -10.87
N TRP A 919 -9.63 7.61 -10.56
CA TRP A 919 -9.68 6.34 -11.28
C TRP A 919 -10.66 5.38 -10.57
N LYS A 920 -11.78 4.99 -11.17
CA LYS A 920 -12.30 5.35 -12.51
C LYS A 920 -13.80 5.58 -12.53
N LEU A 921 -14.35 6.01 -13.67
CA LEU A 921 -15.79 6.24 -13.79
C LEU A 921 -16.62 5.00 -13.43
N GLN A 922 -16.39 3.86 -14.06
CA GLN A 922 -17.33 2.73 -13.99
C GLN A 922 -16.67 1.35 -13.99
N ASP A 923 -17.28 0.42 -13.26
CA ASP A 923 -16.94 -1.01 -13.29
C ASP A 923 -17.44 -1.64 -14.58
N ARG A 924 -16.55 -2.24 -15.38
CA ARG A 924 -16.90 -3.10 -16.52
C ARG A 924 -16.24 -4.47 -16.47
N HIS A 925 -15.12 -4.58 -15.77
CA HIS A 925 -14.36 -5.81 -15.55
C HIS A 925 -13.72 -5.74 -14.16
N VAL A 926 -13.54 -6.89 -13.49
CA VAL A 926 -12.76 -7.00 -12.26
C VAL A 926 -11.30 -6.57 -12.53
N PRO A 927 -10.64 -5.81 -11.64
CA PRO A 927 -11.12 -5.32 -10.33
C PRO A 927 -12.01 -4.07 -10.36
N GLU A 928 -12.85 -3.94 -9.34
CA GLU A 928 -13.80 -2.84 -9.17
C GLU A 928 -13.11 -1.55 -8.71
N PHE A 929 -12.66 -0.71 -9.64
CA PHE A 929 -12.18 0.66 -9.41
C PHE A 929 -13.25 1.75 -9.62
N GLY A 930 -14.44 1.38 -10.09
CA GLY A 930 -15.49 2.29 -10.54
C GLY A 930 -16.19 3.05 -9.41
N LEU A 931 -16.48 4.32 -9.67
CA LEU A 931 -17.47 5.13 -8.94
C LEU A 931 -18.91 4.63 -9.17
N PHE A 932 -19.16 3.94 -10.28
CA PHE A 932 -20.44 3.29 -10.60
C PHE A 932 -20.26 1.78 -10.79
N THR A 933 -21.06 0.97 -10.08
CA THR A 933 -21.22 -0.46 -10.43
C THR A 933 -21.99 -0.60 -11.73
N SER A 934 -21.69 -1.62 -12.54
CA SER A 934 -22.47 -1.97 -13.73
C SER A 934 -23.05 -3.38 -13.58
N SER A 935 -24.36 -3.47 -13.37
CA SER A 935 -25.09 -4.74 -13.24
C SER A 935 -26.23 -4.80 -14.23
N HIS A 936 -26.31 -5.87 -15.03
CA HIS A 936 -27.33 -6.05 -16.09
C HIS A 936 -27.55 -4.80 -16.97
N HIS A 937 -26.45 -4.22 -17.45
CA HIS A 937 -26.41 -2.98 -18.25
C HIS A 937 -26.98 -1.71 -17.57
N LYS A 938 -27.19 -1.73 -16.25
CA LYS A 938 -27.58 -0.56 -15.46
C LYS A 938 -26.42 -0.11 -14.56
N SER A 939 -25.94 1.10 -14.79
CA SER A 939 -24.98 1.76 -13.91
C SER A 939 -25.68 2.26 -12.63
N ARG A 940 -25.10 2.00 -11.45
CA ARG A 940 -25.60 2.53 -10.17
C ARG A 940 -24.49 3.29 -9.43
N PRO A 941 -24.77 4.48 -8.86
CA PRO A 941 -23.77 5.25 -8.14
C PRO A 941 -23.37 4.57 -6.83
N LYS A 942 -22.06 4.54 -6.53
CA LYS A 942 -21.54 4.25 -5.19
C LYS A 942 -21.45 5.55 -4.36
N ALA A 943 -21.36 5.41 -3.04
CA ALA A 943 -21.39 6.52 -2.08
C ALA A 943 -20.20 7.50 -2.22
N SER A 944 -19.06 7.04 -2.74
CA SER A 944 -17.89 7.86 -3.08
C SER A 944 -18.20 9.02 -4.03
N ILE A 945 -19.24 8.94 -4.87
CA ILE A 945 -19.67 10.07 -5.71
C ILE A 945 -20.15 11.25 -4.86
N ALA A 946 -20.88 11.00 -3.77
CA ALA A 946 -21.33 12.06 -2.88
C ALA A 946 -20.14 12.68 -2.13
N ALA A 947 -19.21 11.85 -1.64
CA ALA A 947 -17.99 12.30 -0.96
C ALA A 947 -17.06 13.11 -1.91
N TYR A 948 -16.92 12.70 -3.17
CA TYR A 948 -16.11 13.45 -4.14
C TYR A 948 -16.78 14.78 -4.51
N ARG A 949 -18.11 14.77 -4.77
CA ARG A 949 -18.86 15.99 -5.09
C ARG A 949 -18.83 17.01 -3.94
N GLU A 950 -18.94 16.58 -2.70
CA GLU A 950 -18.78 17.43 -1.50
C GLU A 950 -17.45 18.22 -1.52
N ILE A 951 -16.35 17.57 -1.90
CA ILE A 951 -15.03 18.20 -2.01
C ILE A 951 -14.97 19.15 -3.21
N ILE A 952 -15.56 18.80 -4.35
CA ILE A 952 -15.61 19.67 -5.55
C ILE A 952 -16.41 20.95 -5.28
N GLU A 953 -17.62 20.82 -4.70
CA GLU A 953 -18.51 21.94 -4.35
C GLU A 953 -17.86 22.90 -3.33
N ARG A 954 -17.08 22.36 -2.39
CA ARG A 954 -16.26 23.16 -1.45
C ARG A 954 -14.90 23.57 -2.03
N SER A 955 -14.55 23.09 -3.22
CA SER A 955 -13.27 23.28 -3.89
C SER A 955 -12.06 22.89 -3.02
N GLY A 956 -12.19 21.81 -2.24
CA GLY A 956 -11.23 21.37 -1.22
C GLY A 956 -11.86 21.26 0.17
N PHE A 957 -11.10 21.63 1.20
CA PHE A 957 -11.43 21.40 2.62
C PHE A 957 -11.43 22.74 3.42
N PRO A 958 -12.33 23.70 3.12
CA PRO A 958 -12.37 24.98 3.81
C PRO A 958 -12.81 24.85 5.28
N GLY A 959 -12.37 25.79 6.12
CA GLY A 959 -12.93 25.99 7.46
C GLY A 959 -14.26 26.73 7.46
N ASN A 960 -14.99 26.66 8.58
CA ASN A 960 -16.41 27.02 8.68
C ASN A 960 -16.79 28.48 8.32
N ASN A 961 -15.84 29.42 8.30
CA ASN A 961 -16.12 30.86 8.32
C ASN A 961 -15.91 31.61 6.97
N VAL A 962 -15.73 30.94 5.82
CA VAL A 962 -15.46 31.65 4.54
C VAL A 962 -16.31 31.14 3.37
N THR A 963 -17.44 31.82 3.12
CA THR A 963 -18.36 31.64 1.98
C THR A 963 -17.99 32.47 0.75
N SER A 964 -16.69 32.59 0.44
CA SER A 964 -16.22 33.19 -0.82
C SER A 964 -16.44 32.23 -2.00
N SER A 965 -17.42 32.51 -2.86
CA SER A 965 -17.65 31.75 -4.10
C SER A 965 -16.47 31.90 -5.07
N CYS A 966 -16.02 30.82 -5.70
CA CYS A 966 -14.99 30.88 -6.73
C CYS A 966 -15.49 31.65 -7.96
N ARG A 967 -15.00 32.88 -8.14
CA ARG A 967 -15.14 33.62 -9.40
C ARG A 967 -13.93 33.30 -10.26
N ILE A 968 -14.14 32.58 -11.35
CA ILE A 968 -13.15 32.47 -12.42
C ILE A 968 -12.99 33.88 -13.00
N ILE A 969 -11.88 34.54 -12.67
CA ILE A 969 -11.46 35.76 -13.36
C ILE A 969 -10.96 35.31 -14.72
N ASP A 970 -11.80 35.47 -15.74
CA ASP A 970 -11.47 35.03 -17.10
C ASP A 970 -10.17 35.71 -17.56
N ARG A 971 -9.10 34.91 -17.64
CA ARG A 971 -7.76 35.34 -18.00
C ARG A 971 -7.48 35.21 -19.49
N ARG A 972 -8.48 34.87 -20.31
CA ARG A 972 -8.45 35.27 -21.72
C ARG A 972 -8.58 36.79 -21.75
N ALA A 973 -7.52 37.48 -22.17
CA ALA A 973 -7.54 38.91 -22.42
C ALA A 973 -8.39 39.22 -23.67
N VAL A 974 -9.70 38.97 -23.58
CA VAL A 974 -10.68 39.29 -24.61
C VAL A 974 -10.68 40.80 -24.76
N CYS A 975 -10.15 41.28 -25.89
CA CYS A 975 -10.25 42.69 -26.25
C CYS A 975 -11.73 43.07 -26.26
N SER A 976 -12.15 43.92 -25.32
CA SER A 976 -13.55 44.29 -25.12
C SER A 976 -14.16 44.97 -26.35
N ILE A 977 -13.32 45.59 -27.18
CA ILE A 977 -13.65 46.12 -28.49
C ILE A 977 -14.00 44.98 -29.47
N CYS A 978 -13.20 43.90 -29.51
CA CYS A 978 -13.46 42.75 -30.37
C CYS A 978 -14.73 41.98 -29.98
N ALA A 979 -15.05 41.86 -28.68
CA ALA A 979 -16.31 41.28 -28.22
C ALA A 979 -17.52 42.11 -28.67
N ARG A 980 -17.49 43.43 -28.43
CA ARG A 980 -18.55 44.34 -28.92
C ARG A 980 -18.70 44.31 -30.44
N ILE A 981 -17.60 44.14 -31.19
CA ILE A 981 -17.62 43.99 -32.66
C ILE A 981 -18.22 42.64 -33.09
N SER A 982 -17.96 41.55 -32.36
CA SER A 982 -18.45 40.22 -32.74
C SER A 982 -19.93 39.99 -32.42
N GLU A 983 -20.44 40.58 -31.34
CA GLU A 983 -21.87 40.62 -30.99
C GLU A 983 -22.67 41.48 -31.98
N ASN A 984 -22.13 42.64 -32.38
CA ASN A 984 -22.85 43.66 -33.15
C ASN A 984 -22.60 43.61 -34.67
N LYS A 985 -22.30 42.43 -35.22
CA LYS A 985 -22.05 42.23 -36.67
C LYS A 985 -23.17 42.79 -37.57
N LEU A 986 -24.43 42.60 -37.16
CA LEU A 986 -25.59 43.16 -37.86
C LEU A 986 -25.59 44.70 -37.84
N LEU A 987 -25.37 45.32 -36.68
CA LEU A 987 -25.30 46.78 -36.53
C LEU A 987 -24.11 47.38 -37.29
N LEU A 988 -22.96 46.70 -37.33
CA LEU A 988 -21.81 47.11 -38.15
C LEU A 988 -22.10 47.01 -39.66
N PHE A 989 -22.79 45.96 -40.10
CA PHE A 989 -23.24 45.84 -41.49
C PHE A 989 -24.24 46.95 -41.85
N PHE A 990 -25.25 47.19 -41.02
CA PHE A 990 -26.20 48.30 -41.21
C PHE A 990 -25.53 49.67 -41.17
N ALA A 991 -24.56 49.89 -40.28
CA ALA A 991 -23.78 51.13 -40.22
C ALA A 991 -22.90 51.32 -41.48
N ALA A 992 -22.28 50.25 -42.00
CA ALA A 992 -21.54 50.30 -43.26
C ALA A 992 -22.47 50.60 -44.45
N CYS A 993 -23.66 50.00 -44.50
CA CYS A 993 -24.68 50.33 -45.51
C CYS A 993 -25.20 51.77 -45.38
N LEU A 994 -25.38 52.28 -44.16
CA LEU A 994 -25.74 53.69 -43.91
C LEU A 994 -24.63 54.66 -44.34
N LEU A 995 -23.36 54.34 -44.06
CA LEU A 995 -22.22 55.14 -44.51
C LEU A 995 -22.05 55.11 -46.03
N LEU A 996 -22.25 53.95 -46.67
CA LEU A 996 -22.21 53.83 -48.14
C LEU A 996 -23.37 54.59 -48.80
N THR A 997 -24.59 54.47 -48.28
CA THR A 997 -25.75 55.21 -48.82
C THR A 997 -25.64 56.72 -48.56
N LEU A 998 -25.12 57.14 -47.40
CA LEU A 998 -24.82 58.54 -47.12
C LEU A 998 -23.69 59.08 -48.01
N ALA A 999 -22.61 58.32 -48.25
CA ALA A 999 -21.54 58.69 -49.16
C ALA A 999 -22.03 58.80 -50.62
N MET A 1000 -22.91 57.90 -51.05
CA MET A 1000 -23.57 57.98 -52.36
C MET A 1000 -24.50 59.20 -52.46
N LEU A 1001 -25.28 59.51 -51.41
CA LEU A 1001 -26.11 60.72 -51.33
C LEU A 1001 -25.27 62.00 -51.37
N VAL A 1002 -24.18 62.07 -50.60
CA VAL A 1002 -23.24 63.20 -50.62
C VAL A 1002 -22.55 63.31 -51.97
N GLY A 1003 -22.18 62.18 -52.61
CA GLY A 1003 -21.66 62.13 -53.97
C GLY A 1003 -22.65 62.69 -54.99
N VAL A 1004 -23.91 62.26 -54.95
CA VAL A 1004 -25.00 62.77 -55.80
C VAL A 1004 -25.25 64.25 -55.54
N VAL A 1005 -25.26 64.71 -54.28
CA VAL A 1005 -25.39 66.14 -53.94
C VAL A 1005 -24.20 66.95 -54.47
N ILE A 1006 -22.97 66.46 -54.34
CA ILE A 1006 -21.78 67.11 -54.91
C ILE A 1006 -21.85 67.16 -56.44
N VAL A 1007 -22.32 66.10 -57.11
CA VAL A 1007 -22.53 66.06 -58.57
C VAL A 1007 -23.65 67.00 -59.00
N VAL A 1008 -24.77 67.08 -58.27
CA VAL A 1008 -25.88 68.01 -58.56
C VAL A 1008 -25.49 69.46 -58.29
N VAL A 1009 -24.72 69.75 -57.23
CA VAL A 1009 -24.23 71.11 -56.92
C VAL A 1009 -23.13 71.54 -57.90
N ARG A 1010 -22.20 70.66 -58.28
CA ARG A 1010 -21.25 70.93 -59.37
C ARG A 1010 -21.97 71.11 -60.71
N GLY A 1011 -22.95 70.27 -61.03
CA GLY A 1011 -23.78 70.36 -62.23
C GLY A 1011 -24.63 71.63 -62.31
N LYS A 1012 -25.18 72.10 -61.18
CA LYS A 1012 -25.87 73.40 -61.09
C LYS A 1012 -24.89 74.58 -61.20
N ARG A 1013 -23.65 74.46 -60.71
CA ARG A 1013 -22.59 75.48 -60.93
C ARG A 1013 -22.09 75.53 -62.38
N THR A 1014 -21.89 74.39 -63.06
CA THR A 1014 -21.45 74.37 -64.47
C THR A 1014 -22.55 74.81 -65.45
N ARG A 1015 -23.82 74.47 -65.19
CA ARG A 1015 -24.96 74.95 -66.02
C ARG A 1015 -25.19 76.48 -65.99
N ARG A 1016 -24.47 77.25 -65.17
CA ARG A 1016 -24.52 78.74 -65.17
C ARG A 1016 -23.42 79.41 -66.02
N ARG A 1017 -22.54 78.65 -66.70
CA ARG A 1017 -21.49 79.18 -67.61
C ARG A 1017 -21.33 78.36 -68.90
N ARG A 1018 -22.33 78.44 -69.81
CA ARG A 1018 -22.22 78.39 -71.29
C ARG A 1018 -23.63 78.27 -71.90
N ARG A 1019 -24.06 79.26 -72.69
CA ARG A 1019 -25.35 79.24 -73.41
C ARG A 1019 -25.25 79.91 -74.79
N VAL A 1020 -24.25 79.49 -75.57
CA VAL A 1020 -24.08 79.66 -77.03
C VAL A 1020 -23.32 78.41 -77.50
N GLY A 1021 -23.66 77.68 -78.55
CA GLY A 1021 -24.85 77.73 -79.44
C GLY A 1021 -25.12 76.34 -80.07
N LEU A 1022 -26.16 76.24 -80.91
CA LEU A 1022 -26.56 75.08 -81.75
C LEU A 1022 -25.54 74.84 -82.92
N PRO A 1023 -25.62 73.76 -83.77
CA PRO A 1023 -26.75 72.83 -84.01
C PRO A 1023 -26.44 71.32 -84.31
N VAL A 1024 -27.52 70.53 -84.48
CA VAL A 1024 -27.72 69.37 -85.41
C VAL A 1024 -26.98 68.01 -85.20
N CYS A 1025 -27.66 66.93 -85.63
CA CYS A 1025 -27.33 65.48 -85.60
C CYS A 1025 -26.64 65.03 -86.94
N PRO A 1026 -26.51 63.72 -87.35
CA PRO A 1026 -26.86 62.43 -86.72
C PRO A 1026 -25.81 61.26 -86.87
N ILE A 1027 -26.14 60.08 -86.28
CA ILE A 1027 -26.11 58.66 -86.79
C ILE A 1027 -25.07 58.28 -87.91
N PRO A 1028 -24.40 57.07 -87.98
CA PRO A 1028 -24.66 55.75 -87.33
C PRO A 1028 -23.45 54.93 -86.77
N LEU A 1029 -23.82 53.79 -86.15
CA LEU A 1029 -23.16 52.47 -85.99
C LEU A 1029 -21.83 52.11 -86.73
N GLY A 1030 -20.97 51.34 -86.04
CA GLY A 1030 -20.75 49.92 -86.42
C GLY A 1030 -19.33 49.29 -86.38
N ARG A 1031 -19.25 48.06 -85.83
CA ARG A 1031 -18.27 46.96 -86.15
C ARG A 1031 -16.77 47.19 -85.82
N LYS A 1032 -15.88 46.18 -85.69
CA LYS A 1032 -15.91 44.77 -85.23
C LYS A 1032 -14.44 44.29 -84.99
N CYS A 1033 -14.22 43.29 -84.12
CA CYS A 1033 -12.97 42.48 -83.95
C CYS A 1033 -11.70 43.26 -83.47
N GLN A 1034 -10.90 42.82 -82.47
CA GLN A 1034 -10.15 41.55 -82.24
C GLN A 1034 -9.00 41.29 -83.24
N PRO A 1035 -7.90 40.59 -82.84
CA PRO A 1035 -7.29 40.47 -81.51
C PRO A 1035 -5.73 40.59 -81.55
N TRP A 1036 -4.99 39.67 -80.89
CA TRP A 1036 -3.53 39.54 -80.71
C TRP A 1036 -2.91 40.60 -79.75
N GLU A 1037 -1.89 40.31 -78.93
CA GLU A 1037 -1.08 39.09 -78.78
C GLU A 1037 -0.70 38.78 -77.31
N ARG A 1038 0.15 37.77 -77.03
CA ARG A 1038 0.56 37.26 -75.70
C ARG A 1038 2.06 36.92 -75.74
N VAL A 1039 2.67 36.59 -74.59
CA VAL A 1039 4.03 35.98 -74.40
C VAL A 1039 5.20 36.99 -74.35
N SER A 1040 6.28 36.86 -73.56
CA SER A 1040 6.50 36.31 -72.19
C SER A 1040 7.95 36.55 -71.71
N LEU A 1041 8.21 36.62 -70.38
CA LEU A 1041 9.49 36.26 -69.69
C LEU A 1041 10.76 37.10 -70.09
N GLN A 1042 11.89 37.15 -69.35
CA GLN A 1042 12.28 36.61 -68.04
C GLN A 1042 13.32 37.50 -67.31
N SER A 1043 13.36 37.42 -65.97
CA SER A 1043 14.45 37.72 -65.00
C SER A 1043 15.78 38.43 -65.38
N VAL A 1044 16.28 39.32 -64.49
CA VAL A 1044 17.55 39.18 -63.73
C VAL A 1044 17.71 40.25 -62.62
N THR A 1045 18.67 40.02 -61.70
CA THR A 1045 18.93 40.51 -60.32
C THR A 1045 19.15 42.01 -59.99
N ASP A 1046 18.59 42.44 -58.84
CA ASP A 1046 19.22 43.07 -57.63
C ASP A 1046 19.84 44.51 -57.61
N ARG A 1047 19.79 45.13 -56.42
CA ARG A 1047 20.51 46.31 -55.83
C ARG A 1047 20.59 47.68 -56.54
N THR A 1048 19.98 48.70 -55.92
CA THR A 1048 20.59 49.91 -55.28
C THR A 1048 19.46 50.81 -54.68
N ARG A 1049 19.52 51.39 -53.46
CA ARG A 1049 20.30 52.57 -52.94
C ARG A 1049 20.03 53.88 -53.73
N VAL A 1050 19.99 55.11 -53.19
CA VAL A 1050 20.18 55.73 -51.83
C VAL A 1050 19.67 57.21 -51.92
N VAL A 1051 19.32 58.02 -50.90
CA VAL A 1051 18.70 57.92 -49.54
C VAL A 1051 18.58 59.36 -48.98
N ARG A 1052 17.51 59.72 -48.23
CA ARG A 1052 17.43 60.84 -47.24
C ARG A 1052 16.05 60.91 -46.57
N ARG A 1053 15.90 61.32 -45.31
CA ARG A 1053 16.91 61.62 -44.27
C ARG A 1053 16.99 60.48 -43.26
#